data_AF-A0A401GF01-F1
#
_entry.id   AF-A0A401GF01-F1
#
_cell.length_a   1.000
_cell.length_b   1.000
_cell.length_c   1.000
_cell.angle_alpha   90.00
_cell.angle_beta   90.00
_cell.angle_gamma   90.00
#
_symmetry.space_group_name_H-M   'P 1'
#
loop_
_entity.id
_entity.type
_entity.pdbx_description
1 polymer ?
#
loop_
_entity_poly.entity_id
_entity_poly.type
_entity_poly.pdbx_seq_one_letter_code
_entity_poly.pdbx_strand_id
1 'polypeptide(L)'
;MSSKRSGMALQDAEGTYAKAAKAELEKDLDRAFRLYIKAAEGFLYISQYAADSSLRTTSRNEAAKALERAEKIKLIRQDLTPVIKNHFSDQEQIHVLKKSSTVNNIRLPLWDEDCPDDLSQPNFSPDQQQHSASWRRIGAGTNVYSSSLLLLPQDIIQHIISDCSVCGSIAICINHHRRFNSKIGLSSFYPQAPEGVPRHSDAGYYWLRVYFNGALRRVKVDDQLPMYPDGTLMCMSTGDKLQLWPLLVEKAYMKLMGGYDFPGSNSSFDLHALAGWIPDHVDLRSPFHQREKTWSRVLAGFARGHCIFTVGTGTRLVVPKWSSFTLLPAHCYAVIDMQDSDGDRTLTVLDSWVQSQRTINDPEKSDNRVSESHTQHDQPRTLNISWDAIHDIFDGIYLSWDPGIFRHQLFFHGMWKSNIPGYAHRVAHFPLRLRTQQGRSIQGSRDVWILLSRHVTDISRKSEYIALLVTSGNETTPALENPSISKLQGEYSTGMHVLVKTQLSTSTTILSLVASYDGDFEDVGFTVTAYSNVALSWIEDSSNAPYSKQIDGAFTTKCAGGNYSYQTFLTNPQYHLRIHSTEESSVGPIGSSKARISVVLQACRKLPMNATLVWSQGDRVTEFGRNDVALSSGPYSYGYAQGTSDLPVGDYTLIVSTFEPQQLGKFSLKVESSHRIELTPIPQEGAGMFNKVIHGAWTVETAAGSPSFNQYSSNPKYEIKLETSSQLKIRLQLDKLSSTTSANITLFRSTEQLPMSVLVATSGPYSDAVSGVVTPQMKLQPGTYLAVPSTYNPGIEGSFTLNIYSTSAVKVTPG
;
A
#
# COMPACT_ATOMS: atom_id res chain seq x y z
N MET A 1 -21.61 33.22 -7.93
CA MET A 1 -22.24 31.89 -7.93
C MET A 1 -22.39 31.25 -6.54
N SER A 2 -21.58 31.61 -5.54
CA SER A 2 -21.62 31.04 -4.17
C SER A 2 -22.92 31.30 -3.38
N SER A 3 -23.41 32.55 -3.32
CA SER A 3 -24.59 32.92 -2.52
C SER A 3 -25.91 32.19 -2.89
N LYS A 4 -26.15 31.92 -4.18
CA LYS A 4 -27.34 31.15 -4.62
C LYS A 4 -27.29 29.68 -4.20
N ARG A 5 -26.10 29.06 -4.17
CA ARG A 5 -25.93 27.67 -3.72
C ARG A 5 -26.12 27.56 -2.20
N SER A 6 -25.66 28.53 -1.42
CA SER A 6 -25.85 28.55 0.04
C SER A 6 -27.33 28.65 0.44
N GLY A 7 -28.12 29.44 -0.29
CA GLY A 7 -29.56 29.59 -0.03
C GLY A 7 -30.38 28.32 -0.30
N MET A 8 -30.08 27.61 -1.40
CA MET A 8 -30.72 26.32 -1.70
C MET A 8 -30.34 25.25 -0.68
N ALA A 9 -29.06 25.18 -0.28
CA ALA A 9 -28.59 24.23 0.73
C ALA A 9 -29.27 24.43 2.10
N LEU A 10 -29.55 25.69 2.47
CA LEU A 10 -30.26 26.00 3.72
C LEU A 10 -31.72 25.52 3.70
N GLN A 11 -32.45 25.78 2.61
CA GLN A 11 -33.82 25.27 2.45
C GLN A 11 -33.87 23.74 2.46
N ASP A 12 -32.90 23.08 1.85
CA ASP A 12 -32.80 21.61 1.85
C ASP A 12 -32.49 21.06 3.25
N ALA A 13 -31.61 21.72 4.02
CA ALA A 13 -31.28 21.33 5.39
C ALA A 13 -32.48 21.51 6.34
N GLU A 14 -33.16 22.66 6.28
CA GLU A 14 -34.38 22.95 7.05
C GLU A 14 -35.52 21.98 6.68
N GLY A 15 -35.71 21.72 5.38
CA GLY A 15 -36.70 20.75 4.89
C GLY A 15 -36.39 19.33 5.34
N THR A 16 -35.11 18.95 5.44
CA THR A 16 -34.69 17.64 5.96
C THR A 16 -34.92 17.54 7.47
N TYR A 17 -34.65 18.61 8.22
CA TYR A 17 -34.93 18.68 9.66
C TYR A 17 -36.44 18.55 9.94
N ALA A 18 -37.29 19.26 9.18
CA ALA A 18 -38.74 19.15 9.31
C ALA A 18 -39.26 17.73 9.02
N LYS A 19 -38.69 17.05 8.01
CA LYS A 19 -38.99 15.64 7.72
C LYS A 19 -38.54 14.71 8.85
N ALA A 20 -37.40 14.99 9.49
CA ALA A 20 -36.91 14.24 10.65
C ALA A 20 -37.87 14.36 11.84
N ALA A 21 -38.30 15.59 12.16
CA ALA A 21 -39.28 15.85 13.22
C ALA A 21 -40.62 15.15 12.96
N LYS A 22 -41.09 15.14 11.70
CA LYS A 22 -42.31 14.41 11.32
C LYS A 22 -42.16 12.89 11.50
N ALA A 23 -41.05 12.30 11.05
CA ALA A 23 -40.78 10.87 11.21
C ALA A 23 -40.68 10.45 12.68
N GLU A 24 -40.11 11.31 13.53
CA GLU A 24 -40.05 11.08 14.97
C GLU A 24 -41.45 11.08 15.59
N LEU A 25 -42.33 11.99 15.15
CA LEU A 25 -43.72 12.10 15.59
C LEU A 25 -44.56 10.88 15.14
N GLU A 26 -44.22 10.31 13.98
CA GLU A 26 -44.78 9.06 13.43
C GLU A 26 -44.20 7.79 14.10
N LYS A 27 -43.29 7.93 15.09
CA LYS A 27 -42.57 6.84 15.78
C LYS A 27 -41.67 5.98 14.87
N ASP A 28 -41.38 6.44 13.65
CA ASP A 28 -40.36 5.84 12.78
C ASP A 28 -38.97 6.35 13.18
N LEU A 29 -38.48 5.83 14.32
CA LEU A 29 -37.24 6.28 14.94
C LEU A 29 -36.00 6.02 14.08
N ASP A 30 -36.01 4.97 13.24
CA ASP A 30 -34.88 4.67 12.35
C ASP A 30 -34.77 5.72 11.23
N ARG A 31 -35.91 6.06 10.61
CA ARG A 31 -35.96 7.12 9.60
C ARG A 31 -35.70 8.50 10.21
N ALA A 32 -36.24 8.79 11.38
CA ALA A 32 -36.01 10.04 12.09
C ALA A 32 -34.53 10.24 12.41
N PHE A 33 -33.86 9.22 12.95
CA PHE A 33 -32.44 9.25 13.25
C PHE A 33 -31.60 9.58 12.02
N ARG A 34 -31.81 8.87 10.89
CA ARG A 34 -31.08 9.12 9.64
C ARG A 34 -31.30 10.54 9.12
N LEU A 35 -32.54 11.03 9.18
CA LEU A 35 -32.87 12.38 8.71
C LEU A 35 -32.30 13.48 9.60
N TYR A 36 -32.25 13.28 10.92
CA TYR A 36 -31.59 14.23 11.83
C TYR A 36 -30.08 14.31 11.60
N ILE A 37 -29.41 13.17 11.40
CA ILE A 37 -27.99 13.17 11.03
C ILE A 37 -27.78 13.89 9.69
N LYS A 38 -28.61 13.60 8.68
CA LYS A 38 -28.53 14.28 7.37
C LYS A 38 -28.80 15.78 7.45
N ALA A 39 -29.75 16.21 8.29
CA ALA A 39 -30.01 17.63 8.54
C ALA A 39 -28.83 18.30 9.25
N ALA A 40 -28.23 17.63 10.25
CA ALA A 40 -27.04 18.11 10.93
C ALA A 40 -25.87 18.29 9.96
N GLU A 41 -25.63 17.34 9.06
CA GLU A 41 -24.61 17.42 8.01
C GLU A 41 -24.84 18.63 7.09
N GLY A 42 -26.08 18.85 6.64
CA GLY A 42 -26.46 20.02 5.83
C GLY A 42 -26.19 21.34 6.54
N PHE A 43 -26.59 21.46 7.81
CA PHE A 43 -26.34 22.66 8.61
C PHE A 43 -24.85 22.88 8.91
N LEU A 44 -24.09 21.81 9.18
CA LEU A 44 -22.63 21.89 9.37
C LEU A 44 -21.92 22.34 8.10
N TYR A 45 -22.34 21.85 6.92
CA TYR A 45 -21.83 22.32 5.64
C TYR A 45 -22.03 23.83 5.50
N ILE A 46 -23.25 24.31 5.69
CA ILE A 46 -23.55 25.75 5.59
C ILE A 46 -22.71 26.54 6.61
N SER A 47 -22.54 26.02 7.83
CA SER A 47 -21.71 26.65 8.86
C SER A 47 -20.24 26.83 8.46
N GLN A 48 -19.74 26.01 7.54
CA GLN A 48 -18.35 26.00 7.10
C GLN A 48 -18.12 26.75 5.78
N TYR A 49 -19.13 26.87 4.91
CA TYR A 49 -18.99 27.43 3.55
C TYR A 49 -19.81 28.70 3.29
N ALA A 50 -20.68 29.11 4.21
CA ALA A 50 -21.37 30.38 4.08
C ALA A 50 -20.39 31.56 4.19
N ALA A 51 -20.49 32.50 3.26
CA ALA A 51 -19.73 33.75 3.28
C ALA A 51 -20.14 34.67 4.46
N ASP A 52 -21.39 34.57 4.92
CA ASP A 52 -21.93 35.35 6.02
C ASP A 52 -21.65 34.71 7.39
N SER A 53 -20.99 35.48 8.28
CA SER A 53 -20.64 35.05 9.63
C SER A 53 -21.83 34.79 10.54
N SER A 54 -22.93 35.51 10.35
CA SER A 54 -24.17 35.29 11.11
C SER A 54 -24.77 33.93 10.77
N LEU A 55 -24.90 33.68 9.46
CA LEU A 55 -25.44 32.43 8.92
C LEU A 55 -24.61 31.21 9.31
N ARG A 56 -23.27 31.37 9.44
CA ARG A 56 -22.40 30.31 9.96
C ARG A 56 -22.75 29.92 11.41
N THR A 57 -22.95 30.91 12.26
CA THR A 57 -23.26 30.71 13.68
C THR A 57 -24.64 30.06 13.86
N THR A 58 -25.65 30.57 13.17
CA THR A 58 -27.02 30.02 13.23
C THR A 58 -27.05 28.57 12.75
N SER A 59 -26.40 28.27 11.62
CA SER A 59 -26.33 26.90 11.10
C SER A 59 -25.59 25.96 12.05
N ARG A 60 -24.55 26.43 12.76
CA ARG A 60 -23.86 25.65 13.79
C ARG A 60 -24.79 25.26 14.95
N ASN A 61 -25.66 26.19 15.38
CA ASN A 61 -26.62 25.95 16.44
C ASN A 61 -27.72 24.95 16.00
N GLU A 62 -28.24 25.08 14.77
CA GLU A 62 -29.23 24.14 14.24
C GLU A 62 -28.64 22.73 14.02
N ALA A 63 -27.37 22.64 13.60
CA ALA A 63 -26.66 21.37 13.57
C ALA A 63 -26.56 20.72 14.95
N ALA A 64 -26.22 21.49 15.99
CA ALA A 64 -26.15 20.99 17.36
C ALA A 64 -27.51 20.46 17.85
N LYS A 65 -28.60 21.19 17.56
CA LYS A 65 -29.97 20.74 17.88
C LYS A 65 -30.32 19.43 17.17
N ALA A 66 -29.99 19.30 15.89
CA ALA A 66 -30.23 18.08 15.13
C ALA A 66 -29.46 16.88 15.69
N LEU A 67 -28.19 17.07 16.06
CA LEU A 67 -27.36 16.03 16.70
C LEU A 67 -27.89 15.63 18.07
N GLU A 68 -28.28 16.59 18.91
CA GLU A 68 -28.85 16.31 20.23
C GLU A 68 -30.13 15.46 20.12
N ARG A 69 -30.97 15.73 19.11
CA ARG A 69 -32.17 14.91 18.84
C ARG A 69 -31.81 13.51 18.35
N ALA A 70 -30.82 13.38 17.47
CA ALA A 70 -30.32 12.07 17.03
C ALA A 70 -29.73 11.25 18.20
N GLU A 71 -28.98 11.88 19.12
CA GLU A 71 -28.46 11.23 20.32
C GLU A 71 -29.58 10.76 21.26
N LYS A 72 -30.62 11.56 21.46
CA LYS A 72 -31.82 11.14 22.23
C LYS A 72 -32.49 9.92 21.62
N ILE A 73 -32.61 9.85 20.29
CA ILE A 73 -33.17 8.66 19.60
C ILE A 73 -32.26 7.45 19.79
N LYS A 74 -30.94 7.62 19.72
CA LYS A 74 -29.94 6.56 19.95
C LYS A 74 -29.98 6.00 21.38
N LEU A 75 -30.30 6.83 22.37
CA LEU A 75 -30.50 6.38 23.75
C LEU A 75 -31.79 5.56 23.92
N ILE A 76 -32.83 5.85 23.14
CA ILE A 76 -34.12 5.14 23.19
C ILE A 76 -34.05 3.80 22.45
N ARG A 77 -33.27 3.73 21.36
CA ARG A 77 -33.21 2.55 20.47
C ARG A 77 -31.77 2.20 20.11
N GLN A 78 -31.29 1.04 20.57
CA GLN A 78 -29.90 0.58 20.35
C GLN A 78 -29.71 -0.20 19.03
N ASP A 79 -30.79 -0.65 18.39
CA ASP A 79 -30.80 -1.39 17.11
C ASP A 79 -31.01 -0.48 15.88
N LEU A 80 -30.61 0.79 15.94
CA LEU A 80 -30.72 1.71 14.81
C LEU A 80 -29.80 1.31 13.67
N THR A 81 -30.27 1.46 12.44
CA THR A 81 -29.45 1.22 11.26
C THR A 81 -28.35 2.29 11.23
N PRO A 82 -27.06 1.89 11.16
CA PRO A 82 -25.97 2.84 11.11
C PRO A 82 -26.11 3.74 9.87
N VAL A 83 -25.98 5.05 10.06
CA VAL A 83 -25.92 6.01 8.95
C VAL A 83 -24.63 5.75 8.19
N ILE A 84 -24.75 5.27 6.96
CA ILE A 84 -23.61 5.04 6.08
C ILE A 84 -23.10 6.40 5.64
N LYS A 85 -21.85 6.72 6.00
CA LYS A 85 -21.18 7.94 5.56
C LYS A 85 -20.91 7.83 4.06
N ASN A 86 -21.46 8.74 3.26
CA ASN A 86 -21.09 8.82 1.84
C ASN A 86 -19.70 9.46 1.71
N HIS A 87 -18.69 8.60 1.57
CA HIS A 87 -17.31 9.05 1.40
C HIS A 87 -17.08 9.86 0.12
N PHE A 88 -17.89 9.68 -0.92
CA PHE A 88 -17.78 10.41 -2.19
C PHE A 88 -18.49 11.77 -2.19
N SER A 89 -19.23 12.10 -1.13
CA SER A 89 -19.89 13.40 -1.05
C SER A 89 -18.87 14.55 -1.05
N ASP A 90 -19.17 15.63 -1.76
CA ASP A 90 -18.34 16.85 -1.81
C ASP A 90 -17.97 17.35 -0.40
N GLN A 91 -18.90 17.21 0.55
CA GLN A 91 -18.69 17.62 1.94
C GLN A 91 -17.57 16.83 2.60
N GLU A 92 -17.56 15.51 2.42
CA GLU A 92 -16.52 14.65 2.98
C GLU A 92 -15.19 14.86 2.27
N GLN A 93 -15.19 14.95 0.94
CA GLN A 93 -13.99 15.21 0.15
C GLN A 93 -13.27 16.49 0.62
N ILE A 94 -14.01 17.59 0.80
CA ILE A 94 -13.43 18.85 1.31
C ILE A 94 -13.07 18.73 2.80
N HIS A 95 -13.83 18.00 3.60
CA HIS A 95 -13.51 17.78 5.01
C HIS A 95 -12.12 17.15 5.17
N VAL A 96 -11.80 16.12 4.38
CA VAL A 96 -10.48 15.48 4.41
C VAL A 96 -9.37 16.49 4.06
N LEU A 97 -9.55 17.28 2.98
CA LEU A 97 -8.58 18.29 2.55
C LEU A 97 -8.35 19.41 3.58
N LYS A 98 -9.41 19.83 4.28
CA LYS A 98 -9.30 20.82 5.36
C LYS A 98 -8.64 20.24 6.60
N LYS A 99 -8.93 18.98 6.96
CA LYS A 99 -8.27 18.33 8.11
C LYS A 99 -6.76 18.21 7.91
N SER A 100 -6.31 18.04 6.67
CA SER A 100 -4.89 18.02 6.29
C SER A 100 -4.30 19.38 5.92
N SER A 101 -4.95 20.49 6.31
CA SER A 101 -4.44 21.84 6.04
C SER A 101 -3.36 22.31 6.99
N THR A 102 -3.07 21.60 8.07
CA THR A 102 -2.02 22.00 9.02
C THR A 102 -0.86 21.02 8.92
N VAL A 103 0.33 21.55 8.62
CA VAL A 103 1.56 20.77 8.42
C VAL A 103 2.67 21.44 9.23
N ASN A 104 3.36 20.70 10.10
CA ASN A 104 4.42 21.24 10.96
C ASN A 104 3.96 22.46 11.80
N ASN A 105 2.72 22.42 12.28
CA ASN A 105 2.03 23.53 12.97
C ASN A 105 1.80 24.80 12.11
N ILE A 106 2.08 24.74 10.81
CA ILE A 106 1.81 25.82 9.85
C ILE A 106 0.51 25.50 9.12
N ARG A 107 -0.39 26.49 9.03
CA ARG A 107 -1.62 26.34 8.24
C ARG A 107 -1.33 26.65 6.77
N LEU A 108 -1.68 25.68 5.93
CA LEU A 108 -1.60 25.68 4.47
C LEU A 108 -3.02 25.70 3.89
N PRO A 109 -3.63 26.89 3.76
CA PRO A 109 -4.98 27.01 3.20
C PRO A 109 -5.01 26.51 1.76
N LEU A 110 -6.20 26.11 1.30
CA LEU A 110 -6.41 25.87 -0.13
C LEU A 110 -6.14 27.16 -0.90
N TRP A 111 -5.73 27.04 -2.17
CA TRP A 111 -5.37 28.18 -3.01
C TRP A 111 -6.43 29.29 -3.00
N ASP A 112 -7.70 28.90 -3.18
CA ASP A 112 -8.86 29.80 -3.25
C ASP A 112 -9.55 30.03 -1.89
N GLU A 113 -8.97 29.55 -0.78
CA GLU A 113 -9.56 29.72 0.55
C GLU A 113 -9.32 31.15 1.08
N ASP A 114 -10.38 31.76 1.62
CA ASP A 114 -10.30 33.08 2.24
C ASP A 114 -9.98 32.94 3.75
N CYS A 115 -8.68 32.90 4.04
CA CYS A 115 -8.13 32.68 5.37
C CYS A 115 -6.82 33.46 5.53
N PRO A 116 -6.49 33.99 6.74
CA PRO A 116 -5.19 34.56 7.03
C PRO A 116 -4.05 33.58 6.72
N ASP A 117 -3.02 34.10 6.05
CA ASP A 117 -1.79 33.38 5.78
C ASP A 117 -0.82 33.46 6.97
N ASP A 118 -0.01 32.42 7.16
CA ASP A 118 1.09 32.43 8.12
C ASP A 118 2.28 33.26 7.59
N LEU A 119 2.79 34.19 8.40
CA LEU A 119 3.92 35.06 8.11
C LEU A 119 5.24 34.62 8.77
N SER A 120 5.24 33.49 9.48
CA SER A 120 6.44 32.92 10.10
C SER A 120 7.56 32.65 9.06
N GLN A 121 8.80 32.81 9.49
CA GLN A 121 9.98 32.37 8.72
C GLN A 121 10.23 30.88 9.00
N PRO A 122 10.78 30.12 8.03
CA PRO A 122 11.25 28.76 8.31
C PRO A 122 12.40 28.79 9.33
N ASN A 123 12.54 27.72 10.11
CA ASN A 123 13.67 27.59 11.04
C ASN A 123 14.99 27.42 10.26
N PHE A 124 16.07 28.04 10.75
CA PHE A 124 17.41 27.79 10.23
C PHE A 124 17.89 26.38 10.55
N SER A 125 18.69 25.80 9.65
CA SER A 125 19.39 24.53 9.92
C SER A 125 20.43 24.68 11.02
N PRO A 126 20.87 23.58 11.67
CA PRO A 126 21.99 23.61 12.62
C PRO A 126 23.24 24.28 12.04
N ASP A 127 23.58 23.99 10.77
CA ASP A 127 24.74 24.57 10.09
C ASP A 127 24.60 26.08 9.86
N GLN A 128 23.41 26.55 9.48
CA GLN A 128 23.13 27.98 9.36
C GLN A 128 23.26 28.70 10.70
N GLN A 129 22.75 28.10 11.78
CA GLN A 129 22.86 28.65 13.14
C GLN A 129 24.32 28.73 13.59
N GLN A 130 25.11 27.68 13.33
CA GLN A 130 26.55 27.65 13.63
C GLN A 130 27.30 28.80 12.95
N HIS A 131 26.88 29.18 11.74
CA HIS A 131 27.45 30.28 10.98
C HIS A 131 26.76 31.63 11.22
N SER A 132 25.97 31.76 12.29
CA SER A 132 25.29 33.01 12.69
C SER A 132 24.38 33.59 11.59
N ALA A 133 23.57 32.73 10.96
CA ALA A 133 22.61 33.13 9.94
C ALA A 133 21.68 34.26 10.40
N SER A 134 21.39 35.18 9.48
CA SER A 134 20.42 36.25 9.68
C SER A 134 19.54 36.45 8.46
N TRP A 135 18.27 36.81 8.69
CA TRP A 135 17.33 37.14 7.63
C TRP A 135 17.60 38.54 7.09
N ARG A 136 17.94 38.66 5.81
CA ARG A 136 18.26 39.94 5.15
C ARG A 136 17.73 39.98 3.73
N ARG A 137 17.44 41.18 3.21
CA ARG A 137 17.07 41.39 1.81
C ARG A 137 18.34 41.52 0.96
N ILE A 138 18.32 40.98 -0.25
CA ILE A 138 19.40 41.24 -1.22
C ILE A 138 19.30 42.72 -1.63
N GLY A 139 20.45 43.40 -1.74
CA GLY A 139 20.54 44.82 -2.07
C GLY A 139 20.01 45.19 -3.47
N ALA A 140 20.18 46.46 -3.83
CA ALA A 140 19.73 47.01 -5.11
C ALA A 140 20.31 46.25 -6.32
N GLY A 141 19.52 46.11 -7.40
CA GLY A 141 19.92 45.42 -8.64
C GLY A 141 19.35 44.01 -8.82
N THR A 142 18.54 43.52 -7.88
CA THR A 142 17.85 42.23 -8.01
C THR A 142 16.53 42.36 -8.77
N ASN A 143 16.23 41.33 -9.57
CA ASN A 143 14.94 41.18 -10.24
C ASN A 143 14.27 39.91 -9.72
N VAL A 144 12.95 39.95 -9.51
CA VAL A 144 12.22 38.71 -9.17
C VAL A 144 12.34 37.70 -10.31
N TYR A 145 12.13 38.15 -11.54
CA TYR A 145 12.33 37.40 -12.77
C TYR A 145 12.73 38.36 -13.89
N SER A 146 13.57 37.91 -14.82
CA SER A 146 13.94 38.68 -16.00
C SER A 146 14.01 37.82 -17.26
N SER A 147 13.17 38.12 -18.26
CA SER A 147 13.18 37.45 -19.56
C SER A 147 14.43 37.76 -20.39
N SER A 148 15.08 38.90 -20.17
CA SER A 148 16.30 39.28 -20.89
C SER A 148 17.54 38.56 -20.36
N LEU A 149 17.50 38.05 -19.12
CA LEU A 149 18.60 37.37 -18.46
C LEU A 149 18.25 35.90 -18.19
N LEU A 150 18.06 35.12 -19.26
CA LEU A 150 17.61 33.73 -19.16
C LEU A 150 18.50 32.90 -18.23
N LEU A 151 17.90 32.27 -17.22
CA LEU A 151 18.58 31.29 -16.38
C LEU A 151 18.85 30.00 -17.16
N LEU A 152 20.05 29.45 -16.96
CA LEU A 152 20.46 28.13 -17.34
C LEU A 152 20.43 27.21 -16.10
N PRO A 153 20.29 25.89 -16.28
CA PRO A 153 20.33 24.96 -15.15
C PRO A 153 21.59 25.12 -14.28
N GLN A 154 22.73 25.40 -14.92
CA GLN A 154 24.02 25.62 -14.27
C GLN A 154 24.08 26.88 -13.41
N ASP A 155 23.14 27.83 -13.56
CA ASP A 155 23.11 29.01 -12.72
C ASP A 155 22.58 28.71 -11.32
N ILE A 156 21.91 27.57 -11.12
CA ILE A 156 21.46 27.10 -9.81
C ILE A 156 22.66 26.57 -9.04
N ILE A 157 22.96 27.23 -7.92
CA ILE A 157 24.06 26.89 -7.03
C ILE A 157 23.49 26.55 -5.67
N GLN A 158 23.80 25.35 -5.19
CA GLN A 158 23.52 24.91 -3.83
C GLN A 158 24.65 25.36 -2.89
N HIS A 159 24.28 25.90 -1.73
CA HIS A 159 25.20 26.33 -0.68
C HIS A 159 25.13 25.36 0.52
N ILE A 160 25.25 25.85 1.76
CA ILE A 160 25.40 25.00 2.96
C ILE A 160 24.15 24.19 3.37
N ILE A 161 23.06 24.26 2.60
CA ILE A 161 21.79 23.61 2.93
C ILE A 161 21.73 22.25 2.24
N SER A 162 21.24 21.24 2.95
CA SER A 162 21.13 19.86 2.45
C SER A 162 19.91 19.62 1.55
N ASP A 163 19.52 20.59 0.72
CA ASP A 163 18.30 20.59 -0.12
C ASP A 163 18.54 20.23 -1.60
N CYS A 164 19.57 19.43 -1.89
CA CYS A 164 19.99 19.07 -3.25
C CYS A 164 18.85 18.62 -4.19
N SER A 165 17.83 17.94 -3.67
CA SER A 165 16.66 17.50 -4.44
C SER A 165 15.81 18.67 -4.95
N VAL A 166 15.70 19.74 -4.17
CA VAL A 166 14.99 20.98 -4.49
C VAL A 166 15.79 21.80 -5.51
N CYS A 167 17.10 21.96 -5.26
CA CYS A 167 18.05 22.55 -6.20
C CYS A 167 17.97 21.86 -7.58
N GLY A 168 18.05 20.53 -7.61
CA GLY A 168 17.94 19.74 -8.84
C GLY A 168 16.58 19.91 -9.52
N SER A 169 15.48 19.91 -8.76
CA SER A 169 14.13 20.10 -9.29
C SER A 169 13.96 21.46 -9.97
N ILE A 170 14.47 22.52 -9.36
CA ILE A 170 14.44 23.88 -9.93
C ILE A 170 15.32 23.98 -11.20
N ALA A 171 16.53 23.41 -11.16
CA ALA A 171 17.42 23.37 -12.33
C ALA A 171 16.77 22.65 -13.52
N ILE A 172 16.06 21.55 -13.25
CA ILE A 172 15.28 20.81 -14.25
C ILE A 172 14.12 21.66 -14.79
N CYS A 173 13.39 22.37 -13.92
CA CYS A 173 12.30 23.26 -14.36
C CYS A 173 12.81 24.35 -15.30
N ILE A 174 13.98 24.93 -15.01
CA ILE A 174 14.66 25.90 -15.87
C ILE A 174 15.04 25.27 -17.20
N ASN A 175 15.61 24.07 -17.19
CA ASN A 175 15.97 23.35 -18.41
C ASN A 175 14.73 23.07 -19.29
N HIS A 176 13.63 22.65 -18.66
CA HIS A 176 12.39 22.34 -19.34
C HIS A 176 11.74 23.60 -19.93
N HIS A 177 11.77 24.73 -19.21
CA HIS A 177 11.40 26.04 -19.75
C HIS A 177 12.26 26.40 -20.97
N ARG A 178 13.58 26.24 -20.90
CA ARG A 178 14.48 26.54 -22.03
C ARG A 178 14.17 25.67 -23.26
N ARG A 179 13.92 24.38 -23.09
CA ARG A 179 13.71 23.43 -24.20
C ARG A 179 12.32 23.52 -24.82
N PHE A 180 11.29 23.73 -24.00
CA PHE A 180 9.89 23.58 -24.41
C PHE A 180 9.04 24.84 -24.17
N ASN A 181 9.65 25.94 -23.71
CA ASN A 181 8.97 27.15 -23.27
C ASN A 181 7.87 26.91 -22.22
N SER A 182 7.99 25.82 -21.45
CA SER A 182 7.05 25.47 -20.40
C SER A 182 7.13 26.46 -19.23
N LYS A 183 6.05 26.65 -18.48
CA LYS A 183 6.06 27.49 -17.26
C LYS A 183 6.03 26.65 -15.98
N ILE A 184 6.54 25.42 -16.03
CA ILE A 184 6.38 24.44 -14.94
C ILE A 184 6.86 24.98 -13.57
N GLY A 185 8.05 25.57 -13.50
CA GLY A 185 8.56 26.20 -12.26
C GLY A 185 8.08 27.63 -12.05
N LEU A 186 7.82 28.38 -13.11
CA LEU A 186 7.42 29.80 -13.03
C LEU A 186 5.95 29.97 -12.60
N SER A 187 5.08 29.05 -13.02
CA SER A 187 3.63 29.13 -12.82
C SER A 187 3.19 28.86 -11.38
N SER A 188 4.09 28.36 -10.53
CA SER A 188 3.86 28.12 -9.11
C SER A 188 4.12 29.36 -8.26
N PHE A 189 4.82 30.39 -8.75
CA PHE A 189 5.22 31.53 -7.93
C PHE A 189 4.46 32.82 -8.30
N TYR A 190 3.97 33.52 -7.28
CA TYR A 190 3.07 34.68 -7.39
C TYR A 190 3.56 35.87 -6.54
N PRO A 191 3.24 37.12 -6.95
CA PRO A 191 2.33 37.50 -8.03
C PRO A 191 2.91 37.29 -9.43
N GLN A 192 2.02 37.13 -10.42
CA GLN A 192 2.41 36.97 -11.83
C GLN A 192 2.01 38.19 -12.66
N ALA A 193 2.77 38.43 -13.72
CA ALA A 193 2.39 39.31 -14.82
C ALA A 193 1.39 38.62 -15.77
N PRO A 194 0.68 39.35 -16.65
CA PRO A 194 -0.26 38.76 -17.62
C PRO A 194 0.36 37.64 -18.48
N GLU A 195 1.66 37.70 -18.71
CA GLU A 195 2.43 36.71 -19.45
C GLU A 195 2.67 35.41 -18.65
N GLY A 196 2.17 35.30 -17.41
CA GLY A 196 2.29 34.10 -16.58
C GLY A 196 3.70 33.86 -16.03
N VAL A 197 4.45 34.94 -15.82
CA VAL A 197 5.79 34.93 -15.21
C VAL A 197 5.77 35.69 -13.89
N PRO A 198 6.61 35.34 -12.90
CA PRO A 198 6.72 36.08 -11.66
C PRO A 198 6.98 37.57 -11.85
N ARG A 199 6.42 38.39 -10.98
CA ARG A 199 6.69 39.83 -10.92
C ARG A 199 6.96 40.30 -9.50
N HIS A 200 7.48 41.51 -9.39
CA HIS A 200 7.68 42.17 -8.10
C HIS A 200 6.35 42.39 -7.37
N SER A 201 6.37 42.23 -6.04
CA SER A 201 5.24 42.48 -5.16
C SER A 201 5.42 43.79 -4.41
N ASP A 202 4.51 44.74 -4.61
CA ASP A 202 4.56 46.05 -3.94
C ASP A 202 4.40 45.95 -2.41
N ALA A 203 3.75 44.88 -1.94
CA ALA A 203 3.59 44.59 -0.52
C ALA A 203 4.79 43.85 0.10
N GLY A 204 5.77 43.43 -0.72
CA GLY A 204 6.95 42.66 -0.26
C GLY A 204 6.66 41.20 0.10
N TYR A 205 5.47 40.69 -0.24
CA TYR A 205 5.07 39.30 0.02
C TYR A 205 4.78 38.54 -1.27
N TYR A 206 5.09 37.25 -1.24
CA TYR A 206 4.96 36.33 -2.36
C TYR A 206 4.23 35.07 -1.92
N TRP A 207 3.61 34.39 -2.88
CA TRP A 207 2.95 33.11 -2.64
C TRP A 207 3.52 32.03 -3.54
N LEU A 208 3.84 30.90 -2.95
CA LEU A 208 4.09 29.66 -3.66
C LEU A 208 2.79 28.84 -3.71
N ARG A 209 2.33 28.52 -4.91
CA ARG A 209 1.25 27.58 -5.20
C ARG A 209 1.84 26.18 -5.28
N VAL A 210 1.47 25.31 -4.34
CA VAL A 210 1.94 23.93 -4.26
C VAL A 210 0.78 22.95 -4.35
N TYR A 211 0.98 21.79 -4.99
CA TYR A 211 0.06 20.66 -4.93
C TYR A 211 0.45 19.74 -3.77
N PHE A 212 -0.20 19.89 -2.62
CA PHE A 212 0.18 19.18 -1.39
C PHE A 212 -1.06 18.65 -0.66
N ASN A 213 -0.96 17.44 -0.09
CA ASN A 213 -2.09 16.74 0.54
C ASN A 213 -3.33 16.69 -0.37
N GLY A 214 -3.13 16.43 -1.67
CA GLY A 214 -4.21 16.23 -2.64
C GLY A 214 -4.88 17.47 -3.21
N ALA A 215 -4.40 18.68 -2.89
CA ALA A 215 -5.00 19.91 -3.40
C ALA A 215 -3.97 21.02 -3.62
N LEU A 216 -4.33 22.02 -4.41
CA LEU A 216 -3.56 23.24 -4.55
C LEU A 216 -3.67 24.08 -3.27
N ARG A 217 -2.52 24.44 -2.71
CA ARG A 217 -2.37 25.21 -1.47
C ARG A 217 -1.43 26.39 -1.71
N ARG A 218 -1.51 27.40 -0.85
CA ARG A 218 -0.62 28.55 -0.91
C ARG A 218 0.28 28.64 0.32
N VAL A 219 1.55 28.96 0.10
CA VAL A 219 2.55 29.25 1.14
C VAL A 219 3.00 30.69 0.97
N LYS A 220 2.83 31.52 1.99
CA LYS A 220 3.24 32.93 1.96
C LYS A 220 4.63 33.12 2.55
N VAL A 221 5.45 33.90 1.87
CA VAL A 221 6.82 34.29 2.28
C VAL A 221 7.09 35.76 1.95
N ASP A 222 8.00 36.40 2.68
CA ASP A 222 8.62 37.66 2.28
C ASP A 222 9.94 37.43 1.52
N ASP A 223 10.60 38.50 1.10
CA ASP A 223 11.85 38.51 0.33
C ASP A 223 13.14 38.52 1.17
N GLN A 224 13.05 38.28 2.49
CA GLN A 224 14.23 38.10 3.31
C GLN A 224 14.81 36.70 3.10
N LEU A 225 16.11 36.57 2.95
CA LEU A 225 16.80 35.30 2.70
C LEU A 225 17.86 35.05 3.81
N PRO A 226 18.19 33.78 4.10
CA PRO A 226 19.25 33.45 5.04
C PRO A 226 20.59 33.90 4.47
N MET A 227 21.29 34.75 5.22
CA MET A 227 22.61 35.26 4.86
C MET A 227 23.60 35.12 6.01
N TYR A 228 24.86 34.94 5.64
CA TYR A 228 26.00 35.12 6.52
C TYR A 228 26.06 36.57 7.04
N PRO A 229 26.79 36.82 8.15
CA PRO A 229 27.02 38.17 8.64
C PRO A 229 27.62 39.13 7.60
N ASP A 230 28.43 38.59 6.68
CA ASP A 230 29.06 39.31 5.56
C ASP A 230 28.08 39.68 4.41
N GLY A 231 26.83 39.20 4.46
CA GLY A 231 25.81 39.45 3.45
C GLY A 231 25.78 38.43 2.30
N THR A 232 26.61 37.40 2.32
CA THR A 232 26.56 36.31 1.34
C THR A 232 25.39 35.36 1.61
N LEU A 233 24.79 34.80 0.56
CA LEU A 233 23.65 33.88 0.67
C LEU A 233 24.08 32.54 1.27
N MET A 234 23.23 31.98 2.13
CA MET A 234 23.39 30.63 2.70
C MET A 234 22.50 29.59 2.04
N CYS A 235 21.46 30.03 1.33
CA CYS A 235 20.53 29.20 0.57
C CYS A 235 20.89 29.20 -0.92
N MET A 236 20.07 28.56 -1.75
CA MET A 236 20.24 28.57 -3.21
C MET A 236 20.59 29.96 -3.74
N SER A 237 21.42 30.02 -4.79
CA SER A 237 21.63 31.25 -5.56
C SER A 237 21.55 31.01 -7.06
N THR A 238 21.42 32.10 -7.81
CA THR A 238 21.35 32.12 -9.29
C THR A 238 22.64 32.67 -9.91
N GLY A 239 23.77 32.53 -9.20
CA GLY A 239 25.06 33.13 -9.58
C GLY A 239 24.95 34.64 -9.77
N ASP A 240 25.68 35.16 -10.77
CA ASP A 240 25.74 36.59 -11.08
C ASP A 240 24.43 37.16 -11.65
N LYS A 241 23.46 36.29 -11.99
CA LYS A 241 22.17 36.72 -12.57
C LYS A 241 21.20 37.25 -11.53
N LEU A 242 21.38 36.87 -10.26
CA LEU A 242 20.66 37.40 -9.09
C LEU A 242 19.12 37.52 -9.28
N GLN A 243 18.51 36.53 -9.93
CA GLN A 243 17.05 36.40 -10.01
C GLN A 243 16.50 35.77 -8.73
N LEU A 244 15.46 36.36 -8.13
CA LEU A 244 14.97 35.95 -6.80
C LEU A 244 13.99 34.77 -6.82
N TRP A 245 13.23 34.56 -7.90
CA TRP A 245 12.15 33.57 -7.89
C TRP A 245 12.61 32.15 -7.46
N PRO A 246 13.80 31.61 -7.85
CA PRO A 246 14.22 30.29 -7.41
C PRO A 246 14.45 30.22 -5.89
N LEU A 247 15.07 31.26 -5.33
CA LEU A 247 15.40 31.37 -3.91
C LEU A 247 14.13 31.50 -3.07
N LEU A 248 13.14 32.23 -3.56
CA LEU A 248 11.86 32.40 -2.87
C LEU A 248 10.98 31.14 -2.97
N VAL A 249 11.09 30.38 -4.07
CA VAL A 249 10.49 29.04 -4.18
C VAL A 249 11.12 28.09 -3.16
N GLU A 250 12.46 28.02 -3.09
CA GLU A 250 13.19 27.23 -2.10
C GLU A 250 12.73 27.60 -0.68
N LYS A 251 12.76 28.89 -0.32
CA LYS A 251 12.33 29.36 1.00
C LYS A 251 10.91 28.94 1.35
N ALA A 252 9.95 29.14 0.43
CA ALA A 252 8.57 28.75 0.66
C ALA A 252 8.41 27.23 0.77
N TYR A 253 9.20 26.47 0.02
CA TYR A 253 9.22 25.02 0.13
C TYR A 253 9.86 24.54 1.44
N MET A 254 10.93 25.17 1.92
CA MET A 254 11.53 24.87 3.23
C MET A 254 10.58 25.20 4.39
N LYS A 255 9.79 26.28 4.26
CA LYS A 255 8.70 26.58 5.20
C LYS A 255 7.64 25.47 5.23
N LEU A 256 7.22 24.99 4.06
CA LEU A 256 6.33 23.82 3.95
C LEU A 256 6.95 22.58 4.64
N MET A 257 8.23 22.35 4.40
CA MET A 257 9.00 21.23 4.92
C MET A 257 9.64 21.51 6.29
N GLY A 258 9.03 22.36 7.13
CA GLY A 258 9.37 22.48 8.56
C GLY A 258 10.66 23.23 8.92
N GLY A 259 11.42 23.69 7.92
CA GLY A 259 12.66 24.46 8.10
C GLY A 259 13.73 24.10 7.08
N TYR A 260 14.89 24.72 7.23
CA TYR A 260 16.09 24.43 6.44
C TYR A 260 16.89 23.22 6.95
N ASP A 261 16.53 22.64 8.10
CA ASP A 261 17.01 21.33 8.54
C ASP A 261 16.30 20.23 7.74
N PHE A 262 16.59 20.21 6.45
CA PHE A 262 15.91 19.38 5.46
C PHE A 262 16.90 18.33 4.96
N PRO A 263 16.75 17.05 5.33
CA PRO A 263 17.53 16.00 4.71
C PRO A 263 17.03 15.88 3.27
N GLY A 264 17.94 16.07 2.29
CA GLY A 264 17.63 15.98 0.87
C GLY A 264 16.69 14.83 0.56
N SER A 265 15.65 15.12 -0.22
CA SER A 265 14.51 14.22 -0.36
C SER A 265 14.47 13.56 -1.74
N ASN A 266 13.40 12.83 -2.01
CA ASN A 266 13.13 12.32 -3.35
C ASN A 266 12.59 13.48 -4.22
N SER A 267 13.36 13.91 -5.22
CA SER A 267 13.03 15.03 -6.11
C SER A 267 11.69 14.87 -6.84
N SER A 268 11.21 13.63 -7.04
CA SER A 268 9.89 13.41 -7.65
C SER A 268 8.77 13.95 -6.75
N PHE A 269 8.96 13.96 -5.42
CA PHE A 269 8.03 14.55 -4.47
C PHE A 269 8.09 16.08 -4.52
N ASP A 270 9.29 16.65 -4.63
CA ASP A 270 9.49 18.09 -4.79
C ASP A 270 8.80 18.58 -6.07
N LEU A 271 8.99 17.88 -7.20
CA LEU A 271 8.33 18.19 -8.47
C LEU A 271 6.82 17.94 -8.42
N HIS A 272 6.35 16.93 -7.69
CA HIS A 272 4.92 16.74 -7.47
C HIS A 272 4.31 17.94 -6.73
N ALA A 273 4.99 18.43 -5.69
CA ALA A 273 4.55 19.59 -4.93
C ALA A 273 4.60 20.89 -5.76
N LEU A 274 5.67 21.12 -6.52
CA LEU A 274 5.88 22.36 -7.27
C LEU A 274 5.07 22.42 -8.57
N ALA A 275 4.93 21.29 -9.27
CA ALA A 275 4.35 21.24 -10.61
C ALA A 275 3.03 20.47 -10.71
N GLY A 276 2.67 19.68 -9.70
CA GLY A 276 1.56 18.73 -9.79
C GLY A 276 1.84 17.55 -10.73
N TRP A 277 3.09 17.34 -11.13
CA TRP A 277 3.48 16.24 -12.03
C TRP A 277 3.50 14.91 -11.30
N ILE A 278 3.28 13.80 -12.02
CA ILE A 278 3.09 12.47 -11.43
C ILE A 278 4.46 11.91 -10.98
N PRO A 279 4.67 11.68 -9.67
CA PRO A 279 5.93 11.16 -9.17
C PRO A 279 6.06 9.66 -9.46
N ASP A 280 7.25 9.25 -9.87
CA ASP A 280 7.58 7.87 -10.22
C ASP A 280 9.02 7.57 -9.77
N HIS A 281 9.27 6.35 -9.31
CA HIS A 281 10.57 5.95 -8.79
C HIS A 281 11.00 4.62 -9.40
N VAL A 282 12.23 4.57 -9.90
CA VAL A 282 12.86 3.36 -10.40
C VAL A 282 14.03 3.03 -9.49
N ASP A 283 13.89 1.94 -8.74
CA ASP A 283 14.98 1.34 -7.97
C ASP A 283 15.92 0.59 -8.94
N LEU A 284 17.15 1.10 -9.10
CA LEU A 284 18.15 0.54 -9.99
C LEU A 284 18.79 -0.74 -9.43
N ARG A 285 18.66 -0.99 -8.12
CA ARG A 285 19.17 -2.18 -7.44
C ARG A 285 18.17 -3.33 -7.46
N SER A 286 16.93 -3.10 -7.87
CA SER A 286 15.89 -4.13 -7.95
C SER A 286 16.24 -5.20 -8.98
N PRO A 287 16.17 -6.51 -8.64
CA PRO A 287 16.43 -7.60 -9.58
C PRO A 287 15.38 -7.69 -10.70
N PHE A 288 14.22 -7.05 -10.52
CA PHE A 288 13.13 -7.03 -11.50
C PHE A 288 13.17 -5.83 -12.44
N HIS A 289 14.17 -4.94 -12.30
CA HIS A 289 14.31 -3.75 -13.13
C HIS A 289 14.67 -4.10 -14.58
N GLN A 290 13.90 -3.54 -15.52
CA GLN A 290 14.06 -3.80 -16.96
C GLN A 290 14.79 -2.61 -17.61
N ARG A 291 16.12 -2.63 -17.57
CA ARG A 291 17.01 -1.52 -18.00
C ARG A 291 16.62 -0.90 -19.34
N GLU A 292 16.47 -1.73 -20.37
CA GLU A 292 16.18 -1.30 -21.75
C GLU A 292 14.80 -0.67 -21.94
N LYS A 293 13.79 -1.24 -21.27
CA LYS A 293 12.43 -0.70 -21.30
C LYS A 293 12.34 0.61 -20.54
N THR A 294 13.09 0.74 -19.43
CA THR A 294 13.19 2.00 -18.70
C THR A 294 13.83 3.07 -19.57
N TRP A 295 14.99 2.80 -20.20
CA TRP A 295 15.65 3.74 -21.11
C TRP A 295 14.70 4.24 -22.21
N SER A 296 14.12 3.30 -22.96
CA SER A 296 13.23 3.62 -24.09
C SER A 296 12.05 4.49 -23.68
N ARG A 297 11.43 4.17 -22.53
CA ARG A 297 10.30 4.92 -21.99
C ARG A 297 10.70 6.33 -21.56
N VAL A 298 11.79 6.45 -20.80
CA VAL A 298 12.27 7.73 -20.26
C VAL A 298 12.75 8.63 -21.39
N LEU A 299 13.53 8.11 -22.33
CA LEU A 299 14.00 8.87 -23.50
C LEU A 299 12.81 9.42 -24.33
N ALA A 300 11.81 8.58 -24.61
CA ALA A 300 10.62 9.02 -25.36
C ALA A 300 9.83 10.11 -24.63
N GLY A 301 9.70 10.01 -23.30
CA GLY A 301 9.06 11.02 -22.48
C GLY A 301 9.85 12.33 -22.41
N PHE A 302 11.16 12.22 -22.19
CA PHE A 302 12.07 13.34 -22.05
C PHE A 302 12.20 14.15 -23.34
N ALA A 303 12.35 13.47 -24.49
CA ALA A 303 12.43 14.12 -25.80
C ALA A 303 11.17 14.92 -26.15
N ARG A 304 10.00 14.52 -25.63
CA ARG A 304 8.71 15.20 -25.85
C ARG A 304 8.35 16.23 -24.78
N GLY A 305 9.17 16.38 -23.73
CA GLY A 305 8.86 17.26 -22.61
C GLY A 305 7.74 16.73 -21.69
N HIS A 306 7.50 15.42 -21.68
CA HIS A 306 6.51 14.78 -20.81
C HIS A 306 7.14 14.09 -19.60
N CYS A 307 8.47 14.00 -19.55
CA CYS A 307 9.20 13.39 -18.44
C CYS A 307 10.43 14.21 -18.11
N ILE A 308 10.63 14.47 -16.83
CA ILE A 308 11.81 15.10 -16.27
C ILE A 308 12.25 14.32 -15.04
N PHE A 309 13.54 14.31 -14.72
CA PHE A 309 14.04 13.43 -13.65
C PHE A 309 15.41 13.80 -13.12
N THR A 310 15.69 13.27 -11.93
CA THR A 310 17.01 13.26 -11.31
C THR A 310 17.50 11.83 -11.10
N VAL A 311 18.79 11.69 -10.79
CA VAL A 311 19.40 10.43 -10.33
C VAL A 311 19.96 10.60 -8.93
N GLY A 312 19.88 9.56 -8.09
CA GLY A 312 20.27 9.61 -6.69
C GLY A 312 21.35 8.61 -6.31
N THR A 313 22.35 9.06 -5.54
CA THR A 313 23.38 8.19 -4.95
C THR A 313 22.95 7.68 -3.59
N GLY A 314 23.36 6.44 -3.27
CA GLY A 314 23.17 5.86 -1.94
C GLY A 314 24.12 6.41 -0.89
N THR A 315 23.93 5.99 0.36
CA THR A 315 24.86 6.32 1.47
C THR A 315 26.23 5.65 1.30
N ARG A 316 26.28 4.53 0.56
CA ARG A 316 27.52 3.83 0.20
C ARG A 316 27.79 4.03 -1.27
N LEU A 317 28.60 5.05 -1.58
CA LEU A 317 29.01 5.33 -2.94
C LEU A 317 30.33 4.61 -3.26
N VAL A 318 30.30 3.73 -4.26
CA VAL A 318 31.51 3.13 -4.83
C VAL A 318 31.63 3.66 -6.24
N VAL A 319 32.41 4.74 -6.41
CA VAL A 319 32.69 5.27 -7.74
C VAL A 319 33.80 4.41 -8.36
N PRO A 320 33.60 3.85 -9.57
CA PRO A 320 34.63 3.05 -10.22
C PRO A 320 35.93 3.83 -10.44
N LYS A 321 37.09 3.19 -10.27
CA LYS A 321 38.42 3.86 -10.38
C LYS A 321 38.69 4.54 -11.75
N TRP A 322 37.91 4.21 -12.78
CA TRP A 322 38.05 4.76 -14.12
C TRP A 322 37.28 6.08 -14.33
N SER A 323 36.43 6.51 -13.39
CA SER A 323 35.73 7.79 -13.50
C SER A 323 36.63 8.96 -13.11
N SER A 324 36.64 10.03 -13.92
CA SER A 324 37.38 11.26 -13.66
C SER A 324 36.65 12.26 -12.75
N PHE A 325 35.41 11.94 -12.33
CA PHE A 325 34.53 12.81 -11.56
C PHE A 325 34.28 12.28 -10.15
N THR A 326 34.03 13.20 -9.22
CA THR A 326 33.66 12.90 -7.83
C THR A 326 32.17 13.14 -7.63
N LEU A 327 31.47 12.17 -7.03
CA LEU A 327 30.07 12.31 -6.62
C LEU A 327 29.98 12.25 -5.09
N LEU A 328 28.94 12.88 -4.56
CA LEU A 328 28.60 12.89 -3.15
C LEU A 328 27.69 11.70 -2.84
N PRO A 329 27.87 11.03 -1.68
CA PRO A 329 26.93 10.03 -1.21
C PRO A 329 25.62 10.70 -0.74
N ALA A 330 24.51 9.95 -0.79
CA ALA A 330 23.19 10.42 -0.37
C ALA A 330 22.79 11.77 -1.00
N HIS A 331 23.04 11.92 -2.30
CA HIS A 331 22.87 13.18 -3.04
C HIS A 331 22.01 13.00 -4.29
N CYS A 332 21.40 14.08 -4.75
CA CYS A 332 20.48 14.11 -5.88
C CYS A 332 21.05 14.99 -7.01
N TYR A 333 21.08 14.46 -8.23
CA TYR A 333 21.66 15.14 -9.39
C TYR A 333 20.65 15.33 -10.51
N ALA A 334 20.57 16.55 -11.04
CA ALA A 334 19.65 16.88 -12.13
C ALA A 334 20.10 16.27 -13.46
N VAL A 335 19.19 15.65 -14.20
CA VAL A 335 19.48 15.23 -15.58
C VAL A 335 18.95 16.27 -16.55
N ILE A 336 19.86 16.90 -17.30
CA ILE A 336 19.55 18.03 -18.17
C ILE A 336 19.58 17.66 -19.66
N ASP A 337 20.18 16.53 -20.02
CA ASP A 337 20.10 16.00 -21.38
C ASP A 337 20.25 14.46 -21.44
N MET A 338 19.79 13.89 -22.56
CA MET A 338 19.88 12.46 -22.88
C MET A 338 20.28 12.28 -24.34
N GLN A 339 21.25 11.40 -24.61
CA GLN A 339 21.70 11.11 -25.96
C GLN A 339 21.69 9.59 -26.21
N ASP A 340 21.24 9.22 -27.40
CA ASP A 340 21.20 7.84 -27.89
C ASP A 340 21.71 7.85 -29.34
N SER A 341 23.01 7.64 -29.51
CA SER A 341 23.68 7.69 -30.82
C SER A 341 24.61 6.49 -30.97
N ASP A 342 24.47 5.72 -32.06
CA ASP A 342 25.35 4.62 -32.45
C ASP A 342 25.62 3.55 -31.36
N GLY A 343 24.65 3.34 -30.45
CA GLY A 343 24.78 2.41 -29.32
C GLY A 343 25.39 3.02 -28.06
N ASP A 344 25.93 4.23 -28.13
CA ASP A 344 26.41 5.00 -26.99
C ASP A 344 25.27 5.80 -26.37
N ARG A 345 24.79 5.31 -25.22
CA ARG A 345 23.70 5.91 -24.45
C ARG A 345 24.26 6.67 -23.27
N THR A 346 24.04 7.98 -23.23
CA THR A 346 24.60 8.86 -22.20
C THR A 346 23.56 9.80 -21.61
N LEU A 347 23.72 10.09 -20.32
CA LEU A 347 22.97 11.10 -19.58
C LEU A 347 23.90 12.26 -19.25
N THR A 348 23.43 13.48 -19.45
CA THR A 348 24.10 14.69 -18.99
C THR A 348 23.57 15.07 -17.62
N VAL A 349 24.38 14.81 -16.60
CA VAL A 349 24.09 14.97 -15.17
C VAL A 349 24.71 16.28 -14.66
N LEU A 350 23.94 17.10 -13.97
CA LEU A 350 24.35 18.37 -13.37
C LEU A 350 24.56 18.20 -11.87
N ASP A 351 25.74 18.59 -11.41
CA ASP A 351 26.06 18.81 -10.00
C ASP A 351 25.89 20.29 -9.66
N SER A 352 24.89 20.60 -8.82
CA SER A 352 24.64 21.97 -8.34
C SER A 352 25.47 22.35 -7.11
N TRP A 353 26.15 21.39 -6.48
CA TRP A 353 26.96 21.63 -5.29
C TRP A 353 28.27 22.33 -5.66
N VAL A 354 28.59 23.42 -4.95
CA VAL A 354 29.89 24.08 -5.08
C VAL A 354 30.66 23.89 -3.78
N GLN A 355 31.79 23.18 -3.84
CA GLN A 355 32.68 23.00 -2.70
C GLN A 355 33.43 24.32 -2.46
N SER A 356 32.88 25.22 -1.66
CA SER A 356 33.61 26.42 -1.24
C SER A 356 34.75 26.00 -0.30
N GLN A 357 35.98 25.90 -0.79
CA GLN A 357 37.16 25.92 0.07
C GLN A 357 37.29 27.33 0.67
N ARG A 358 36.55 27.61 1.74
CA ARG A 358 36.98 28.64 2.69
C ARG A 358 37.84 27.93 3.73
N THR A 359 39.13 27.82 3.44
CA THR A 359 40.14 27.47 4.44
C THR A 359 39.96 28.38 5.62
N ILE A 360 39.57 27.83 6.77
CA ILE A 360 39.71 28.52 8.04
C ILE A 360 41.21 28.79 8.18
N ASN A 361 41.61 30.04 8.00
CA ASN A 361 42.97 30.47 8.26
C ASN A 361 43.26 30.19 9.73
N ASP A 362 44.07 29.17 9.98
CA ASP A 362 44.72 28.95 11.26
C ASP A 362 45.65 30.17 11.51
N PRO A 363 45.56 30.90 12.64
CA PRO A 363 46.22 32.20 12.79
C PRO A 363 47.76 32.17 12.89
N GLU A 364 48.42 31.02 12.75
CA GLU A 364 49.83 30.87 13.14
C GLU A 364 50.86 30.76 12.02
N LYS A 365 50.52 30.96 10.74
CA LYS A 365 51.54 31.06 9.68
C LYS A 365 51.30 32.21 8.72
N SER A 366 51.69 33.40 9.16
CA SER A 366 52.02 34.50 8.26
C SER A 366 53.28 34.16 7.46
N ASP A 367 53.17 34.10 6.14
CA ASP A 367 54.22 34.74 5.34
C ASP A 367 53.67 35.36 4.07
N ASN A 368 54.16 36.56 3.80
CA ASN A 368 53.67 37.48 2.78
C ASN A 368 53.97 36.98 1.37
N ARG A 369 52.92 36.89 0.54
CA ARG A 369 52.92 37.32 -0.87
C ARG A 369 51.49 37.34 -1.40
N VAL A 370 51.00 38.55 -1.64
CA VAL A 370 49.77 38.80 -2.40
C VAL A 370 50.00 38.32 -3.83
N SER A 371 49.25 37.30 -4.22
CA SER A 371 49.00 36.94 -5.60
C SER A 371 47.54 36.52 -5.67
N GLU A 372 46.71 37.46 -6.12
CA GLU A 372 45.34 37.19 -6.56
C GLU A 372 45.40 36.26 -7.78
N SER A 373 45.32 34.96 -7.53
CA SER A 373 44.96 34.00 -8.55
C SER A 373 43.80 33.17 -8.00
N HIS A 374 42.59 33.66 -8.25
CA HIS A 374 41.36 32.87 -8.21
C HIS A 374 41.49 31.73 -9.23
N THR A 375 42.10 30.62 -8.82
CA THR A 375 42.01 29.36 -9.55
C THR A 375 40.99 28.51 -8.83
N GLN A 376 39.71 28.73 -9.19
CA GLN A 376 38.67 27.72 -8.97
C GLN A 376 39.19 26.41 -9.57
N HIS A 377 39.28 25.35 -8.78
CA HIS A 377 39.51 24.02 -9.35
C HIS A 377 38.30 23.67 -10.23
N ASP A 378 38.54 23.75 -11.54
CA ASP A 378 37.59 23.68 -12.66
C ASP A 378 37.11 22.24 -12.90
N GLN A 379 36.42 21.65 -11.91
CA GLN A 379 35.67 20.42 -12.15
C GLN A 379 34.42 20.77 -12.97
N PRO A 380 34.17 20.10 -14.12
CA PRO A 380 32.98 20.37 -14.90
C PRO A 380 31.74 20.00 -14.08
N ARG A 381 30.91 21.00 -13.75
CA ARG A 381 29.60 20.79 -13.06
C ARG A 381 28.60 19.99 -13.87
N THR A 382 28.91 19.69 -15.13
CA THR A 382 28.10 18.88 -16.03
C THR A 382 28.90 17.66 -16.44
N LEU A 383 28.37 16.48 -16.12
CA LEU A 383 29.01 15.18 -16.29
C LEU A 383 28.22 14.36 -17.30
N ASN A 384 28.90 13.83 -18.33
CA ASN A 384 28.28 12.87 -19.24
C ASN A 384 28.56 11.46 -18.74
N ILE A 385 27.52 10.74 -18.32
CA ILE A 385 27.60 9.43 -17.70
C ILE A 385 26.88 8.42 -18.59
N SER A 386 27.54 7.30 -18.92
CA SER A 386 26.93 6.25 -19.73
C SER A 386 25.78 5.56 -18.97
N TRP A 387 24.80 5.04 -19.71
CA TRP A 387 23.66 4.36 -19.11
C TRP A 387 24.04 3.15 -18.25
N ASP A 388 25.12 2.44 -18.61
CA ASP A 388 25.67 1.36 -17.79
C ASP A 388 26.24 1.88 -16.47
N ALA A 389 27.04 2.95 -16.52
CA ALA A 389 27.61 3.55 -15.32
C ALA A 389 26.53 4.12 -14.38
N ILE A 390 25.41 4.59 -14.92
CA ILE A 390 24.26 5.02 -14.10
C ILE A 390 23.76 3.88 -13.20
N HIS A 391 23.67 2.65 -13.71
CA HIS A 391 23.22 1.51 -12.92
C HIS A 391 24.24 1.02 -11.90
N ASP A 392 25.52 1.20 -12.20
CA ASP A 392 26.59 0.78 -11.30
C ASP A 392 26.71 1.76 -10.13
N ILE A 393 26.62 3.07 -10.41
CA ILE A 393 26.91 4.15 -9.46
C ILE A 393 25.68 4.56 -8.63
N PHE A 394 24.51 4.70 -9.26
CA PHE A 394 23.32 5.28 -8.63
C PHE A 394 22.38 4.21 -8.09
N ASP A 395 21.61 4.56 -7.05
CA ASP A 395 20.66 3.64 -6.42
C ASP A 395 19.25 3.78 -7.00
N GLY A 396 18.89 4.96 -7.50
CA GLY A 396 17.55 5.19 -8.03
C GLY A 396 17.44 6.34 -9.02
N ILE A 397 16.39 6.28 -9.84
CA ILE A 397 15.94 7.36 -10.73
C ILE A 397 14.62 7.90 -10.22
N TYR A 398 14.54 9.21 -10.04
CA TYR A 398 13.36 9.91 -9.54
C TYR A 398 12.71 10.67 -10.69
N LEU A 399 11.64 10.09 -11.24
CA LEU A 399 10.94 10.55 -12.44
C LEU A 399 9.73 11.40 -12.06
N SER A 400 9.43 12.39 -12.88
CA SER A 400 8.20 13.17 -12.80
C SER A 400 7.57 13.25 -14.20
N TRP A 401 6.31 12.84 -14.31
CA TRP A 401 5.60 12.75 -15.58
C TRP A 401 4.51 13.81 -15.70
N ASP A 402 4.43 14.45 -16.86
CA ASP A 402 3.38 15.42 -17.18
C ASP A 402 2.01 14.71 -17.14
N PRO A 403 1.08 15.11 -16.26
CA PRO A 403 -0.24 14.52 -16.18
C PRO A 403 -1.09 14.81 -17.43
N GLY A 404 -0.68 15.78 -18.27
CA GLY A 404 -1.27 16.11 -19.56
C GLY A 404 -1.15 15.00 -20.62
N ILE A 405 -0.34 13.97 -20.38
CA ILE A 405 -0.32 12.76 -21.24
C ILE A 405 -1.61 11.92 -21.13
N PHE A 406 -2.43 12.19 -20.12
CA PHE A 406 -3.71 11.52 -19.88
C PHE A 406 -4.89 12.45 -20.09
N ARG A 407 -5.94 11.96 -20.76
CA ARG A 407 -7.18 12.72 -21.02
C ARG A 407 -8.12 12.81 -19.81
N HIS A 408 -8.07 11.81 -18.93
CA HIS A 408 -8.97 11.69 -17.79
C HIS A 408 -8.18 11.58 -16.49
N GLN A 409 -8.64 12.32 -15.49
CA GLN A 409 -8.10 12.32 -14.14
C GLN A 409 -9.27 12.26 -13.15
N LEU A 410 -9.21 11.33 -12.20
CA LEU A 410 -10.19 11.20 -11.13
C LEU A 410 -9.49 11.24 -9.79
N PHE A 411 -10.10 11.93 -8.84
CA PHE A 411 -9.57 12.10 -7.49
C PHE A 411 -10.55 11.49 -6.49
N PHE A 412 -10.01 10.93 -5.41
CA PHE A 412 -10.75 10.56 -4.22
C PHE A 412 -9.88 10.89 -3.00
N HIS A 413 -10.47 11.58 -2.03
CA HIS A 413 -9.87 11.90 -0.74
C HIS A 413 -10.54 11.05 0.34
N GLY A 414 -9.73 10.34 1.13
CA GLY A 414 -10.21 9.48 2.20
C GLY A 414 -9.42 9.68 3.48
N MET A 415 -9.87 9.05 4.56
CA MET A 415 -9.12 8.95 5.81
C MET A 415 -9.03 7.50 6.23
N TRP A 416 -7.83 7.07 6.61
CA TRP A 416 -7.63 5.80 7.28
C TRP A 416 -8.09 5.93 8.73
N LYS A 417 -9.02 5.05 9.10
CA LYS A 417 -9.47 4.89 10.49
C LYS A 417 -9.03 3.53 11.00
N SER A 418 -8.39 3.52 12.16
CA SER A 418 -7.95 2.29 12.82
C SER A 418 -9.17 1.51 13.30
N ASN A 419 -9.42 0.33 12.74
CA ASN A 419 -10.59 -0.49 13.06
C ASN A 419 -10.28 -1.68 13.99
N ILE A 420 -9.03 -1.84 14.45
CA ILE A 420 -8.62 -3.00 15.25
C ILE A 420 -8.07 -2.54 16.61
N PRO A 421 -8.83 -2.68 17.71
CA PRO A 421 -8.32 -2.48 19.06
C PRO A 421 -7.26 -3.54 19.40
N GLY A 422 -6.13 -3.14 20.01
CA GLY A 422 -5.20 -4.09 20.64
C GLY A 422 -3.93 -4.49 19.87
N TYR A 423 -3.56 -3.76 18.81
CA TYR A 423 -2.21 -3.81 18.22
C TYR A 423 -1.43 -2.54 18.58
N ALA A 424 -0.09 -2.67 18.71
CA ALA A 424 0.81 -1.54 18.90
C ALA A 424 0.92 -0.63 17.67
N HIS A 425 0.77 -1.20 16.46
CA HIS A 425 0.68 -0.48 15.18
C HIS A 425 -0.72 -0.58 14.60
N ARG A 426 -1.20 0.49 13.99
CA ARG A 426 -2.57 0.61 13.48
C ARG A 426 -2.56 0.37 11.99
N VAL A 427 -3.03 -0.82 11.60
CA VAL A 427 -3.22 -1.18 10.20
C VAL A 427 -4.61 -0.75 9.76
N ALA A 428 -4.70 -0.03 8.64
CA ALA A 428 -5.95 0.42 8.06
C ALA A 428 -5.95 0.18 6.55
N HIS A 429 -7.11 -0.22 6.02
CA HIS A 429 -7.31 -0.48 4.60
C HIS A 429 -8.61 0.18 4.14
N PHE A 430 -8.55 0.87 3.01
CA PHE A 430 -9.69 1.54 2.42
C PHE A 430 -9.91 0.99 0.99
N PRO A 431 -10.97 0.19 0.77
CA PRO A 431 -11.30 -0.33 -0.55
C PRO A 431 -11.98 0.74 -1.41
N LEU A 432 -11.59 0.81 -2.69
CA LEU A 432 -12.21 1.64 -3.73
C LEU A 432 -12.44 0.81 -4.98
N ARG A 433 -13.38 1.22 -5.82
CA ARG A 433 -13.60 0.58 -7.13
C ARG A 433 -13.77 1.63 -8.22
N LEU A 434 -13.14 1.37 -9.36
CA LEU A 434 -13.27 2.15 -10.58
C LEU A 434 -13.96 1.30 -11.64
N ARG A 435 -14.95 1.89 -12.33
CA ARG A 435 -15.55 1.34 -13.54
C ARG A 435 -14.83 1.92 -14.75
N THR A 436 -14.49 1.05 -15.70
CA THR A 436 -13.97 1.44 -17.01
C THR A 436 -15.14 1.47 -18.00
N GLN A 437 -15.24 2.51 -18.82
CA GLN A 437 -16.25 2.54 -19.87
C GLN A 437 -15.73 1.87 -21.13
N GLN A 438 -16.51 0.93 -21.70
CA GLN A 438 -16.16 0.29 -22.98
C GLN A 438 -16.36 1.29 -24.13
N GLY A 439 -15.32 2.06 -24.43
CA GLY A 439 -15.22 2.91 -25.62
C GLY A 439 -14.12 2.43 -26.56
N ARG A 440 -14.22 2.78 -27.86
CA ARG A 440 -13.11 2.61 -28.81
C ARG A 440 -11.92 3.44 -28.31
N SER A 441 -10.81 2.78 -27.96
CA SER A 441 -9.52 3.46 -27.76
C SER A 441 -9.09 4.04 -29.11
N ILE A 442 -9.04 5.37 -29.22
CA ILE A 442 -8.75 6.05 -30.49
C ILE A 442 -7.23 6.11 -30.75
N GLN A 443 -6.37 5.89 -29.74
CA GLN A 443 -4.93 6.17 -29.84
C GLN A 443 -3.97 5.17 -29.14
N GLY A 444 -4.36 3.90 -28.96
CA GLY A 444 -3.37 2.82 -28.81
C GLY A 444 -2.68 2.61 -27.45
N SER A 445 -2.98 3.37 -26.39
CA SER A 445 -2.59 3.00 -25.01
C SER A 445 -3.81 2.91 -24.10
N ARG A 446 -3.94 1.76 -23.43
CA ARG A 446 -4.96 1.48 -22.39
C ARG A 446 -4.33 1.52 -20.99
N ASP A 447 -3.29 2.33 -20.83
CA ASP A 447 -2.58 2.44 -19.57
C ASP A 447 -3.41 3.24 -18.57
N VAL A 448 -3.45 2.75 -17.34
CA VAL A 448 -4.07 3.40 -16.18
C VAL A 448 -3.00 3.50 -15.11
N TRP A 449 -2.77 4.72 -14.65
CA TRP A 449 -1.83 5.01 -13.58
C TRP A 449 -2.60 5.43 -12.36
N ILE A 450 -2.32 4.82 -11.22
CA ILE A 450 -3.03 5.09 -9.97
C ILE A 450 -2.01 5.51 -8.92
N LEU A 451 -2.13 6.75 -8.48
CA LEU A 451 -1.26 7.39 -7.50
C LEU A 451 -1.98 7.45 -6.15
N LEU A 452 -1.46 6.73 -5.16
CA LEU A 452 -1.82 6.92 -3.76
C LEU A 452 -0.87 7.95 -3.14
N SER A 453 -1.42 8.98 -2.50
CA SER A 453 -0.68 10.03 -1.80
C SER A 453 -1.17 10.14 -0.36
N ARG A 454 -0.27 9.89 0.61
CA ARG A 454 -0.56 10.11 2.02
C ARG A 454 -0.60 11.62 2.32
N HIS A 455 -1.55 12.05 3.14
CA HIS A 455 -1.55 13.41 3.65
C HIS A 455 -0.58 13.52 4.81
N VAL A 456 0.36 14.45 4.71
CA VAL A 456 1.37 14.72 5.73
C VAL A 456 0.92 15.89 6.59
N THR A 457 0.84 15.67 7.90
CA THR A 457 0.58 16.71 8.90
C THR A 457 1.84 17.11 9.67
N ASP A 458 2.85 16.27 9.63
CA ASP A 458 4.13 16.47 10.29
C ASP A 458 5.17 15.62 9.57
N ILE A 459 6.19 16.27 9.01
CA ILE A 459 7.24 15.61 8.23
C ILE A 459 8.24 14.84 9.10
N SER A 460 8.28 15.11 10.40
CA SER A 460 9.17 14.42 11.34
C SER A 460 8.68 13.01 11.68
N ARG A 461 7.42 12.71 11.35
CA ARG A 461 6.81 11.40 11.54
C ARG A 461 7.53 10.34 10.72
N LYS A 462 8.24 9.46 11.42
CA LYS A 462 8.90 8.28 10.88
C LYS A 462 7.99 7.06 11.08
N SER A 463 8.32 5.96 10.40
CA SER A 463 7.64 4.66 10.58
C SER A 463 6.19 4.60 10.09
N GLU A 464 5.80 5.47 9.18
CA GLU A 464 4.52 5.38 8.48
C GLU A 464 4.73 4.73 7.11
N TYR A 465 3.92 3.73 6.80
CA TYR A 465 4.03 2.97 5.56
C TYR A 465 2.69 2.96 4.83
N ILE A 466 2.74 3.13 3.51
CA ILE A 466 1.57 3.02 2.65
C ILE A 466 1.79 2.01 1.53
N ALA A 467 0.71 1.37 1.10
CA ALA A 467 0.71 0.48 -0.05
C ALA A 467 -0.60 0.64 -0.83
N LEU A 468 -0.54 0.46 -2.14
CA LEU A 468 -1.70 0.48 -3.01
C LEU A 468 -1.80 -0.85 -3.75
N LEU A 469 -2.84 -1.63 -3.45
CA LEU A 469 -3.15 -2.84 -4.20
C LEU A 469 -4.13 -2.51 -5.33
N VAL A 470 -3.83 -2.96 -6.55
CA VAL A 470 -4.71 -2.78 -7.72
C VAL A 470 -4.96 -4.14 -8.35
N THR A 471 -6.22 -4.54 -8.46
CA THR A 471 -6.63 -5.78 -9.12
C THR A 471 -7.65 -5.48 -10.23
N SER A 472 -7.45 -6.08 -11.40
CA SER A 472 -8.39 -5.98 -12.53
C SER A 472 -9.35 -7.16 -12.53
N GLY A 473 -10.63 -6.90 -12.78
CA GLY A 473 -11.66 -7.94 -12.90
C GLY A 473 -12.82 -7.53 -13.80
N ASN A 474 -13.76 -8.45 -13.97
CA ASN A 474 -15.02 -8.23 -14.68
C ASN A 474 -16.19 -8.19 -13.68
N GLU A 475 -17.31 -7.54 -14.03
CA GLU A 475 -18.47 -7.40 -13.12
C GLU A 475 -19.06 -8.77 -12.67
N THR A 476 -18.94 -9.79 -13.52
CA THR A 476 -19.50 -11.15 -13.37
C THR A 476 -18.47 -12.22 -12.98
N THR A 477 -17.17 -11.95 -13.11
CA THR A 477 -16.10 -12.91 -12.79
C THR A 477 -14.90 -12.18 -12.20
N PRO A 478 -14.67 -12.27 -10.88
CA PRO A 478 -13.45 -11.79 -10.27
C PRO A 478 -12.32 -12.82 -10.47
N ALA A 479 -11.19 -12.36 -11.03
CA ALA A 479 -9.82 -12.86 -10.87
C ALA A 479 -9.49 -14.37 -11.06
N LEU A 480 -10.40 -15.24 -11.53
CA LEU A 480 -10.14 -16.69 -11.55
C LEU A 480 -9.47 -17.24 -12.82
N GLU A 481 -9.48 -16.52 -13.96
CA GLU A 481 -9.00 -17.11 -15.22
C GLU A 481 -7.56 -16.72 -15.61
N ASN A 482 -6.89 -15.82 -14.89
CA ASN A 482 -5.50 -15.49 -15.19
C ASN A 482 -4.72 -15.07 -13.93
N PRO A 483 -4.04 -16.02 -13.24
CA PRO A 483 -3.06 -15.67 -12.21
C PRO A 483 -1.92 -14.78 -12.74
N SER A 484 -1.80 -14.65 -14.06
CA SER A 484 -0.82 -13.86 -14.80
C SER A 484 -1.07 -12.33 -14.76
N ILE A 485 -2.27 -11.85 -14.39
CA ILE A 485 -2.66 -10.42 -14.51
C ILE A 485 -2.99 -9.77 -13.15
N SER A 486 -2.83 -10.47 -12.02
CA SER A 486 -2.77 -9.80 -10.72
C SER A 486 -1.35 -9.25 -10.52
N LYS A 487 -1.02 -8.11 -11.13
CA LYS A 487 0.16 -7.32 -10.75
C LYS A 487 -0.08 -6.73 -9.35
N LEU A 488 0.17 -7.55 -8.34
CA LEU A 488 0.35 -7.10 -6.97
C LEU A 488 1.61 -6.23 -6.92
N GLN A 489 1.43 -4.91 -6.95
CA GLN A 489 2.51 -3.96 -6.67
C GLN A 489 2.17 -3.25 -5.36
N GLY A 490 2.25 -3.99 -4.26
CA GLY A 490 1.83 -3.56 -2.93
C GLY A 490 2.94 -3.70 -1.89
N GLU A 491 4.18 -3.35 -2.25
CA GLU A 491 5.22 -3.21 -1.23
C GLU A 491 4.93 -1.96 -0.40
N TYR A 492 4.96 -2.13 0.92
CA TYR A 492 4.79 -1.04 1.86
C TYR A 492 5.99 -0.09 1.77
N SER A 493 5.74 1.13 1.33
CA SER A 493 6.74 2.18 1.18
C SER A 493 6.60 3.23 2.28
N THR A 494 7.72 3.76 2.74
CA THR A 494 7.76 4.93 3.65
C THR A 494 7.57 6.25 2.92
N GLY A 495 7.58 6.24 1.57
CA GLY A 495 7.37 7.42 0.74
C GLY A 495 5.97 8.01 0.91
N MET A 496 5.82 9.29 0.58
CA MET A 496 4.51 9.97 0.59
C MET A 496 3.59 9.49 -0.54
N HIS A 497 4.19 8.97 -1.61
CA HIS A 497 3.51 8.62 -2.84
C HIS A 497 3.85 7.19 -3.28
N VAL A 498 2.83 6.44 -3.71
CA VAL A 498 2.95 5.13 -4.33
C VAL A 498 2.20 5.14 -5.65
N LEU A 499 2.93 4.92 -6.75
CA LEU A 499 2.38 4.87 -8.10
C LEU A 499 2.29 3.42 -8.58
N VAL A 500 1.10 2.98 -8.95
CA VAL A 500 0.87 1.69 -9.60
C VAL A 500 0.49 1.92 -11.06
N LYS A 501 1.20 1.27 -11.98
CA LYS A 501 0.96 1.35 -13.42
C LYS A 501 0.39 0.02 -13.91
N THR A 502 -0.83 0.06 -14.41
CA THR A 502 -1.51 -1.12 -14.97
C THR A 502 -2.00 -0.85 -16.39
N GLN A 503 -2.25 -1.92 -17.13
CA GLN A 503 -2.77 -1.85 -18.50
C GLN A 503 -4.10 -2.59 -18.53
N LEU A 504 -5.14 -1.92 -19.02
CA LEU A 504 -6.47 -2.52 -19.11
C LEU A 504 -6.54 -3.52 -20.26
N SER A 505 -7.05 -4.72 -19.98
CA SER A 505 -7.43 -5.65 -21.04
C SER A 505 -8.71 -5.19 -21.74
N THR A 506 -9.07 -5.81 -22.86
CA THR A 506 -10.36 -5.56 -23.54
C THR A 506 -11.58 -5.97 -22.73
N SER A 507 -11.40 -6.91 -21.80
CA SER A 507 -12.47 -7.43 -20.95
C SER A 507 -12.61 -6.68 -19.62
N THR A 508 -11.57 -5.99 -19.14
CA THR A 508 -11.58 -5.36 -17.81
C THR A 508 -12.68 -4.30 -17.73
N THR A 509 -13.69 -4.54 -16.88
CA THR A 509 -14.78 -3.58 -16.60
C THR A 509 -14.63 -2.88 -15.26
N ILE A 510 -13.93 -3.51 -14.31
CA ILE A 510 -13.71 -2.97 -12.95
C ILE A 510 -12.24 -3.09 -12.54
N LEU A 511 -11.72 -2.03 -11.93
CA LEU A 511 -10.51 -2.07 -11.12
C LEU A 511 -10.89 -1.97 -9.64
N SER A 512 -10.45 -2.93 -8.83
CA SER A 512 -10.56 -2.87 -7.37
C SER A 512 -9.24 -2.37 -6.80
N LEU A 513 -9.32 -1.36 -5.94
CA LEU A 513 -8.17 -0.72 -5.32
C LEU A 513 -8.26 -0.87 -3.81
N VAL A 514 -7.13 -1.07 -3.14
CA VAL A 514 -7.07 -1.03 -1.67
C VAL A 514 -5.92 -0.13 -1.25
N ALA A 515 -6.26 1.04 -0.73
CA ALA A 515 -5.31 1.97 -0.14
C ALA A 515 -5.04 1.54 1.30
N SER A 516 -3.79 1.16 1.58
CA SER A 516 -3.37 0.59 2.86
C SER A 516 -2.43 1.53 3.59
N TYR A 517 -2.55 1.57 4.92
CA TYR A 517 -1.70 2.30 5.84
C TYR A 517 -1.30 1.41 7.01
N ASP A 518 -0.05 1.49 7.41
CA ASP A 518 0.50 0.89 8.63
C ASP A 518 1.37 1.94 9.33
N GLY A 519 0.96 2.35 10.52
CA GLY A 519 1.66 3.36 11.31
C GLY A 519 0.97 3.59 12.66
N ASP A 520 1.44 4.61 13.39
CA ASP A 520 1.02 4.84 14.78
C ASP A 520 -0.13 5.85 14.92
N PHE A 521 -0.44 6.58 13.85
CA PHE A 521 -1.39 7.69 13.89
C PHE A 521 -2.80 7.27 13.50
N GLU A 522 -3.79 7.75 14.26
CA GLU A 522 -5.19 7.70 13.89
C GLU A 522 -5.52 8.85 12.92
N ASP A 523 -6.51 8.64 12.04
CA ASP A 523 -7.05 9.66 11.14
C ASP A 523 -6.07 10.26 10.12
N VAL A 524 -5.20 9.43 9.53
CA VAL A 524 -4.33 9.86 8.44
C VAL A 524 -5.13 10.00 7.15
N GLY A 525 -5.13 11.20 6.57
CA GLY A 525 -5.75 11.48 5.27
C GLY A 525 -4.96 10.87 4.11
N PHE A 526 -5.62 10.64 2.98
CA PHE A 526 -4.97 10.24 1.74
C PHE A 526 -5.76 10.70 0.52
N THR A 527 -5.07 10.71 -0.62
CA THR A 527 -5.66 10.95 -1.94
C THR A 527 -5.31 9.80 -2.87
N VAL A 528 -6.29 9.25 -3.57
CA VAL A 528 -6.07 8.37 -4.72
C VAL A 528 -6.39 9.16 -5.99
N THR A 529 -5.43 9.22 -6.91
CA THR A 529 -5.61 9.84 -8.23
C THR A 529 -5.46 8.78 -9.31
N ALA A 530 -6.46 8.63 -10.17
CA ALA A 530 -6.42 7.73 -11.32
C ALA A 530 -6.28 8.54 -12.61
N TYR A 531 -5.23 8.25 -13.39
CA TYR A 531 -4.94 8.86 -14.68
C TYR A 531 -5.16 7.83 -15.78
N SER A 532 -5.90 8.18 -16.83
CA SER A 532 -6.12 7.29 -17.98
C SER A 532 -6.48 8.03 -19.27
N ASN A 533 -6.23 7.36 -20.39
CA ASN A 533 -6.76 7.74 -21.71
C ASN A 533 -8.10 7.05 -22.04
N VAL A 534 -8.60 6.20 -21.15
CA VAL A 534 -9.94 5.61 -21.19
C VAL A 534 -10.81 6.32 -20.16
N ALA A 535 -12.09 6.52 -20.46
CA ALA A 535 -13.03 7.11 -19.51
C ALA A 535 -13.20 6.19 -18.29
N LEU A 536 -13.01 6.76 -17.10
CA LEU A 536 -13.14 6.10 -15.80
C LEU A 536 -14.25 6.78 -14.99
N SER A 537 -14.85 6.05 -14.06
CA SER A 537 -15.72 6.61 -13.03
C SER A 537 -15.61 5.83 -11.72
N TRP A 538 -15.71 6.51 -10.58
CA TRP A 538 -15.82 5.83 -9.28
C TRP A 538 -17.12 5.03 -9.20
N ILE A 539 -17.07 3.87 -8.53
CA ILE A 539 -18.26 3.14 -8.12
C ILE A 539 -18.55 3.54 -6.68
N GLU A 540 -19.53 4.43 -6.51
CA GLU A 540 -19.90 4.99 -5.20
C GLU A 540 -20.76 4.03 -4.37
N ASP A 541 -21.48 3.13 -5.04
CA ASP A 541 -22.26 2.09 -4.38
C ASP A 541 -21.31 1.04 -3.80
N SER A 542 -21.03 1.14 -2.49
CA SER A 542 -20.62 -0.04 -1.76
C SER A 542 -21.83 -0.98 -1.74
N SER A 543 -21.80 -1.99 -2.60
CA SER A 543 -22.64 -3.18 -2.45
C SER A 543 -22.23 -3.85 -1.13
N ASN A 544 -22.63 -3.26 0.00
CA ASN A 544 -22.42 -3.84 1.31
C ASN A 544 -23.18 -5.14 1.26
N ALA A 545 -22.43 -6.25 1.28
CA ALA A 545 -23.05 -7.55 1.28
C ALA A 545 -23.97 -7.60 2.50
N PRO A 546 -25.25 -7.98 2.34
CA PRO A 546 -26.24 -7.93 3.42
C PRO A 546 -25.83 -8.76 4.64
N TYR A 547 -24.94 -9.74 4.45
CA TYR A 547 -24.38 -10.55 5.52
C TYR A 547 -22.86 -10.43 5.57
N SER A 548 -22.33 -10.15 6.75
CA SER A 548 -20.90 -10.09 7.02
C SER A 548 -20.58 -10.75 8.34
N LYS A 549 -19.52 -11.55 8.39
CA LYS A 549 -18.99 -12.15 9.61
C LYS A 549 -17.49 -11.88 9.70
N GLN A 550 -17.03 -11.43 10.86
CA GLN A 550 -15.62 -11.16 11.14
C GLN A 550 -15.17 -12.01 12.33
N ILE A 551 -13.98 -12.59 12.23
CA ILE A 551 -13.33 -13.38 13.27
C ILE A 551 -11.85 -12.97 13.35
N ASP A 552 -11.34 -12.82 14.56
CA ASP A 552 -9.91 -12.63 14.80
C ASP A 552 -9.23 -13.97 15.05
N GLY A 553 -8.04 -14.13 14.47
CA GLY A 553 -7.22 -15.33 14.57
C GLY A 553 -5.75 -14.99 14.76
N ALA A 554 -4.93 -16.03 14.92
CA ALA A 554 -3.49 -15.88 14.99
C ALA A 554 -2.76 -17.10 14.44
N PHE A 555 -1.66 -16.84 13.74
CA PHE A 555 -0.63 -17.82 13.46
C PHE A 555 0.25 -17.96 14.70
N THR A 556 0.18 -19.14 15.31
CA THR A 556 0.96 -19.51 16.50
C THR A 556 1.96 -20.60 16.13
N THR A 557 2.86 -20.95 17.05
CA THR A 557 3.80 -22.07 16.85
C THR A 557 3.11 -23.40 16.53
N LYS A 558 1.83 -23.56 16.86
CA LYS A 558 1.05 -24.77 16.59
C LYS A 558 0.33 -24.76 15.24
N CYS A 559 0.08 -23.59 14.65
CA CYS A 559 -0.76 -23.44 13.46
C CYS A 559 -0.16 -22.56 12.36
N ALA A 560 1.11 -22.15 12.46
CA ALA A 560 1.81 -21.46 11.38
C ALA A 560 2.38 -22.49 10.39
N GLY A 561 1.50 -23.07 9.56
CA GLY A 561 1.80 -24.21 8.70
C GLY A 561 2.52 -23.89 7.39
N GLY A 562 2.57 -22.62 7.00
CA GLY A 562 3.14 -22.18 5.71
C GLY A 562 2.22 -22.48 4.53
N ASN A 563 2.73 -22.41 3.30
CA ASN A 563 1.97 -22.68 2.08
C ASN A 563 1.85 -24.19 1.76
N TYR A 564 1.05 -24.54 0.75
CA TYR A 564 0.72 -25.94 0.39
C TYR A 564 1.91 -26.81 -0.04
N SER A 565 3.08 -26.23 -0.34
CA SER A 565 4.30 -26.99 -0.62
C SER A 565 4.94 -27.59 0.65
N TYR A 566 4.50 -27.17 1.83
CA TYR A 566 5.01 -27.66 3.11
C TYR A 566 4.08 -28.71 3.72
N GLN A 567 4.67 -29.73 4.35
CA GLN A 567 3.93 -30.81 5.02
C GLN A 567 3.03 -30.29 6.15
N THR A 568 3.44 -29.18 6.76
CA THR A 568 2.75 -28.50 7.83
C THR A 568 1.55 -27.67 7.36
N PHE A 569 1.28 -27.54 6.06
CA PHE A 569 0.20 -26.69 5.52
C PHE A 569 -1.16 -26.90 6.21
N LEU A 570 -1.49 -28.14 6.57
CA LEU A 570 -2.81 -28.46 7.14
C LEU A 570 -2.94 -28.16 8.63
N THR A 571 -1.84 -27.77 9.30
CA THR A 571 -1.91 -27.24 10.67
C THR A 571 -2.39 -25.79 10.69
N ASN A 572 -2.45 -25.13 9.52
CA ASN A 572 -3.00 -23.79 9.40
C ASN A 572 -4.43 -23.69 9.98
N PRO A 573 -4.84 -22.49 10.45
CA PRO A 573 -6.22 -22.24 10.84
C PRO A 573 -7.19 -22.57 9.71
N GLN A 574 -8.22 -23.35 10.04
CA GLN A 574 -9.29 -23.72 9.12
C GLN A 574 -10.65 -23.30 9.73
N TYR A 575 -11.57 -22.86 8.89
CA TYR A 575 -12.89 -22.40 9.29
C TYR A 575 -13.94 -23.03 8.41
N HIS A 576 -15.02 -23.51 9.01
CA HIS A 576 -16.19 -23.98 8.30
C HIS A 576 -17.04 -22.78 7.89
N LEU A 577 -17.24 -22.61 6.58
CA LEU A 577 -18.12 -21.60 5.99
C LEU A 577 -19.37 -22.30 5.46
N ARG A 578 -20.51 -22.01 6.07
CA ARG A 578 -21.82 -22.49 5.61
C ARG A 578 -22.60 -21.36 4.96
N ILE A 579 -23.05 -21.58 3.72
CA ILE A 579 -23.86 -20.65 2.94
C ILE A 579 -25.29 -21.18 2.88
N HIS A 580 -26.23 -20.45 3.47
CA HIS A 580 -27.63 -20.85 3.54
C HIS A 580 -28.40 -20.46 2.26
N SER A 581 -29.38 -21.29 1.89
CA SER A 581 -30.34 -20.94 0.83
C SER A 581 -31.26 -19.82 1.27
N THR A 582 -31.67 -18.98 0.32
CA THR A 582 -32.56 -17.83 0.52
C THR A 582 -34.06 -18.19 0.51
N GLU A 583 -34.42 -19.43 0.20
CA GLU A 583 -35.82 -19.86 0.09
C GLU A 583 -36.19 -20.94 1.13
N GLU A 584 -37.08 -20.58 2.08
CA GLU A 584 -37.94 -21.52 2.80
C GLU A 584 -39.16 -21.97 1.96
N SER A 585 -39.13 -21.78 0.64
CA SER A 585 -40.26 -22.10 -0.25
C SER A 585 -40.05 -23.42 -0.97
N SER A 586 -40.93 -24.36 -0.65
CA SER A 586 -41.04 -25.69 -1.21
C SER A 586 -41.34 -25.69 -2.73
N VAL A 587 -40.70 -26.63 -3.44
CA VAL A 587 -41.05 -27.18 -4.77
C VAL A 587 -40.70 -26.31 -5.99
N GLY A 588 -39.48 -26.49 -6.50
CA GLY A 588 -39.03 -26.11 -7.84
C GLY A 588 -37.69 -26.80 -8.19
N PRO A 589 -37.38 -27.07 -9.46
CA PRO A 589 -36.22 -27.88 -9.84
C PRO A 589 -34.89 -27.20 -9.49
N ILE A 590 -33.90 -28.03 -9.16
CA ILE A 590 -32.57 -27.70 -8.61
C ILE A 590 -31.76 -26.83 -9.59
N GLY A 591 -32.02 -25.52 -9.59
CA GLY A 591 -31.04 -24.51 -10.00
C GLY A 591 -30.21 -24.15 -8.77
N SER A 592 -28.90 -24.39 -8.78
CA SER A 592 -28.04 -24.04 -7.65
C SER A 592 -28.04 -22.53 -7.45
N SER A 593 -28.76 -22.04 -6.46
CA SER A 593 -28.66 -20.64 -6.03
C SER A 593 -27.19 -20.35 -5.72
N LYS A 594 -26.63 -19.34 -6.38
CA LYS A 594 -25.24 -18.92 -6.19
C LYS A 594 -25.22 -17.68 -5.30
N ALA A 595 -24.42 -17.74 -4.24
CA ALA A 595 -24.11 -16.62 -3.39
C ALA A 595 -22.78 -15.98 -3.82
N ARG A 596 -22.81 -14.66 -4.03
CA ARG A 596 -21.58 -13.87 -4.13
C ARG A 596 -20.89 -13.80 -2.77
N ILE A 597 -19.67 -14.32 -2.69
CA ILE A 597 -18.83 -14.37 -1.48
C ILE A 597 -17.56 -13.53 -1.68
N SER A 598 -17.21 -12.72 -0.69
CA SER A 598 -15.94 -11.98 -0.59
C SER A 598 -15.25 -12.35 0.70
N VAL A 599 -14.00 -12.81 0.60
CA VAL A 599 -13.14 -13.14 1.74
C VAL A 599 -12.04 -12.10 1.82
N VAL A 600 -11.92 -11.43 2.96
CA VAL A 600 -10.93 -10.39 3.25
C VAL A 600 -10.12 -10.81 4.45
N LEU A 601 -8.80 -10.84 4.29
CA LEU A 601 -7.84 -11.18 5.33
C LEU A 601 -6.90 -10.00 5.55
N GLN A 602 -6.76 -9.58 6.82
CA GLN A 602 -5.98 -8.41 7.22
C GLN A 602 -5.00 -8.78 8.34
N ALA A 603 -3.76 -8.30 8.27
CA ALA A 603 -2.75 -8.48 9.30
C ALA A 603 -1.66 -7.40 9.22
N CYS A 604 -0.61 -7.55 10.03
CA CYS A 604 0.58 -6.69 9.97
C CYS A 604 1.26 -6.75 8.59
N ARG A 605 1.82 -5.62 8.12
CA ARG A 605 2.53 -5.50 6.84
C ARG A 605 3.67 -6.50 6.61
N LYS A 606 4.19 -7.14 7.65
CA LYS A 606 5.30 -8.10 7.55
C LYS A 606 4.85 -9.52 7.25
N LEU A 607 3.55 -9.82 7.34
CA LEU A 607 3.02 -11.17 7.14
C LEU A 607 2.50 -11.34 5.71
N PRO A 608 3.14 -12.20 4.90
CA PRO A 608 2.62 -12.60 3.60
C PRO A 608 1.56 -13.68 3.80
N MET A 609 0.33 -13.41 3.40
CA MET A 609 -0.81 -14.29 3.70
C MET A 609 -1.63 -14.65 2.45
N ASN A 610 -2.35 -15.75 2.56
CA ASN A 610 -3.35 -16.19 1.59
C ASN A 610 -4.57 -16.77 2.31
N ALA A 611 -5.75 -16.54 1.72
CA ALA A 611 -6.99 -17.20 2.10
C ALA A 611 -7.51 -18.05 0.93
N THR A 612 -7.74 -19.33 1.17
CA THR A 612 -8.23 -20.28 0.16
C THR A 612 -9.43 -21.04 0.71
N LEU A 613 -10.53 -21.03 -0.06
CA LEU A 613 -11.75 -21.77 0.23
C LEU A 613 -11.78 -23.04 -0.62
N VAL A 614 -12.08 -24.17 -0.01
CA VAL A 614 -12.13 -25.48 -0.67
C VAL A 614 -13.46 -26.21 -0.45
N TRP A 615 -13.80 -27.08 -1.40
CA TRP A 615 -14.93 -28.00 -1.34
C TRP A 615 -14.61 -29.17 -0.42
N SER A 616 -15.04 -29.10 0.84
CA SER A 616 -14.81 -30.19 1.80
C SER A 616 -15.97 -30.41 2.78
N GLN A 617 -17.19 -30.00 2.39
CA GLN A 617 -18.41 -30.15 3.21
C GLN A 617 -18.29 -29.56 4.62
N GLY A 618 -17.38 -28.60 4.83
CA GLY A 618 -17.12 -28.01 6.14
C GLY A 618 -16.21 -28.81 7.07
N ASP A 619 -15.74 -29.97 6.64
CA ASP A 619 -14.83 -30.80 7.41
C ASP A 619 -13.39 -30.28 7.36
N ARG A 620 -12.58 -30.72 8.33
CA ARG A 620 -11.15 -30.40 8.36
C ARG A 620 -10.47 -31.04 7.15
N VAL A 621 -9.82 -30.21 6.36
CA VAL A 621 -9.05 -30.61 5.18
C VAL A 621 -7.78 -31.30 5.65
N THR A 622 -7.61 -32.56 5.24
CA THR A 622 -6.47 -33.43 5.61
C THR A 622 -5.55 -33.77 4.45
N GLU A 623 -5.98 -33.47 3.23
CA GLU A 623 -5.22 -33.54 1.97
C GLU A 623 -5.67 -32.35 1.10
N PHE A 624 -4.76 -31.73 0.34
CA PHE A 624 -5.06 -30.54 -0.45
C PHE A 624 -4.89 -30.81 -1.94
N GLY A 625 -6.00 -30.92 -2.67
CA GLY A 625 -6.03 -31.00 -4.13
C GLY A 625 -6.28 -29.63 -4.76
N ARG A 626 -5.56 -29.30 -5.84
CA ARG A 626 -5.80 -28.05 -6.59
C ARG A 626 -7.21 -27.96 -7.20
N ASN A 627 -7.81 -29.11 -7.51
CA ASN A 627 -9.15 -29.18 -8.09
C ASN A 627 -10.26 -28.89 -7.05
N ASP A 628 -9.93 -28.91 -5.76
CA ASP A 628 -10.89 -28.70 -4.68
C ASP A 628 -11.06 -27.20 -4.34
N VAL A 629 -10.27 -26.32 -4.96
CA VAL A 629 -10.30 -24.87 -4.69
C VAL A 629 -11.55 -24.23 -5.29
N ALA A 630 -12.42 -23.71 -4.42
CA ALA A 630 -13.61 -22.96 -4.79
C ALA A 630 -13.32 -21.46 -4.97
N LEU A 631 -12.44 -20.90 -4.14
CA LEU A 631 -12.05 -19.50 -4.15
C LEU A 631 -10.62 -19.36 -3.61
N SER A 632 -9.79 -18.49 -4.19
CA SER A 632 -8.50 -18.10 -3.61
C SER A 632 -8.34 -16.58 -3.63
N SER A 633 -7.63 -16.03 -2.65
CA SER A 633 -7.21 -14.63 -2.64
C SER A 633 -6.08 -14.32 -3.63
N GLY A 634 -5.58 -15.32 -4.38
CA GLY A 634 -4.50 -15.17 -5.36
C GLY A 634 -3.11 -15.41 -4.76
N PRO A 635 -2.05 -14.76 -5.27
CA PRO A 635 -0.71 -14.86 -4.68
C PRO A 635 -0.67 -14.43 -3.22
N TYR A 636 0.35 -14.87 -2.48
CA TYR A 636 0.57 -14.41 -1.11
C TYR A 636 0.87 -12.91 -1.10
N SER A 637 0.14 -12.16 -0.28
CA SER A 637 0.24 -10.70 -0.21
C SER A 637 0.47 -10.23 1.22
N TYR A 638 1.26 -9.18 1.35
CA TYR A 638 1.63 -8.62 2.65
C TYR A 638 0.49 -7.77 3.22
N GLY A 639 0.11 -8.04 4.48
CA GLY A 639 -0.83 -7.23 5.26
C GLY A 639 -2.31 -7.32 4.83
N TYR A 640 -2.61 -7.44 3.54
CA TYR A 640 -3.97 -7.52 3.01
C TYR A 640 -4.09 -8.55 1.89
N ALA A 641 -5.09 -9.43 1.98
CA ALA A 641 -5.47 -10.36 0.92
C ALA A 641 -6.99 -10.37 0.73
N GLN A 642 -7.46 -10.42 -0.52
CA GLN A 642 -8.88 -10.48 -0.83
C GLN A 642 -9.17 -11.42 -2.00
N GLY A 643 -10.21 -12.24 -1.86
CA GLY A 643 -10.78 -13.04 -2.94
C GLY A 643 -12.29 -12.83 -3.03
N THR A 644 -12.85 -12.88 -4.24
CA THR A 644 -14.32 -12.83 -4.45
C THR A 644 -14.72 -13.83 -5.52
N SER A 645 -15.83 -14.54 -5.32
CA SER A 645 -16.38 -15.50 -6.29
C SER A 645 -17.87 -15.73 -6.05
N ASP A 646 -18.58 -16.19 -7.09
CA ASP A 646 -19.97 -16.62 -6.99
C ASP A 646 -20.02 -18.13 -6.76
N LEU A 647 -20.40 -18.53 -5.56
CA LEU A 647 -20.34 -19.90 -5.09
C LEU A 647 -21.74 -20.48 -4.88
N PRO A 648 -22.01 -21.73 -5.29
CA PRO A 648 -23.24 -22.42 -4.91
C PRO A 648 -23.48 -22.44 -3.40
N VAL A 649 -24.75 -22.44 -2.98
CA VAL A 649 -25.09 -22.70 -1.58
C VAL A 649 -24.53 -24.05 -1.13
N GLY A 650 -24.06 -24.13 0.12
CA GLY A 650 -23.41 -25.33 0.64
C GLY A 650 -22.33 -25.04 1.68
N ASP A 651 -21.55 -26.07 1.96
CA ASP A 651 -20.57 -26.13 3.04
C ASP A 651 -19.15 -26.20 2.49
N TYR A 652 -18.30 -25.28 2.95
CA TYR A 652 -16.94 -25.10 2.49
C TYR A 652 -15.98 -25.01 3.68
N THR A 653 -14.70 -25.25 3.43
CA THR A 653 -13.64 -25.01 4.41
C THR A 653 -12.70 -23.92 3.92
N LEU A 654 -12.54 -22.89 4.74
CA LEU A 654 -11.67 -21.75 4.53
C LEU A 654 -10.36 -21.95 5.27
N ILE A 655 -9.26 -22.00 4.54
CA ILE A 655 -7.90 -22.16 5.05
C ILE A 655 -7.20 -20.80 4.95
N VAL A 656 -6.62 -20.36 6.06
CA VAL A 656 -5.82 -19.14 6.14
C VAL A 656 -4.37 -19.54 6.38
N SER A 657 -3.43 -19.09 5.54
CA SER A 657 -2.03 -19.53 5.59
C SER A 657 -1.04 -18.39 5.39
N THR A 658 0.18 -18.56 5.90
CA THR A 658 1.35 -17.73 5.59
C THR A 658 2.18 -18.33 4.46
N PHE A 659 3.07 -17.56 3.84
CA PHE A 659 3.92 -18.06 2.76
C PHE A 659 4.87 -19.15 3.26
N GLU A 660 5.56 -18.90 4.37
CA GLU A 660 6.46 -19.86 5.01
C GLU A 660 5.91 -20.33 6.37
N PRO A 661 6.27 -21.55 6.82
CA PRO A 661 5.94 -22.01 8.16
C PRO A 661 6.55 -21.10 9.24
N GLN A 662 5.99 -21.17 10.46
CA GLN A 662 6.49 -20.44 11.63
C GLN A 662 6.46 -18.91 11.54
N GLN A 663 5.83 -18.33 10.50
CA GLN A 663 5.54 -16.91 10.43
C GLN A 663 4.38 -16.58 11.39
N LEU A 664 4.71 -16.03 12.55
CA LEU A 664 3.75 -15.79 13.64
C LEU A 664 3.10 -14.41 13.55
N GLY A 665 1.82 -14.35 13.93
CA GLY A 665 1.14 -13.08 14.14
C GLY A 665 -0.37 -13.19 14.07
N LYS A 666 -1.03 -12.16 14.58
CA LYS A 666 -2.49 -12.05 14.61
C LYS A 666 -3.03 -11.57 13.26
N PHE A 667 -4.22 -12.01 12.89
CA PHE A 667 -4.94 -11.60 11.68
C PHE A 667 -6.43 -11.40 11.98
N SER A 668 -7.12 -10.62 11.13
CA SER A 668 -8.57 -10.50 11.12
C SER A 668 -9.11 -11.04 9.80
N LEU A 669 -10.07 -11.95 9.89
CA LEU A 669 -10.72 -12.60 8.76
C LEU A 669 -12.17 -12.14 8.68
N LYS A 670 -12.54 -11.51 7.56
CA LYS A 670 -13.89 -11.05 7.28
C LYS A 670 -14.44 -11.75 6.05
N VAL A 671 -15.63 -12.33 6.17
CA VAL A 671 -16.37 -12.94 5.06
C VAL A 671 -17.66 -12.16 4.85
N GLU A 672 -17.89 -11.72 3.63
CA GLU A 672 -19.04 -10.96 3.18
C GLU A 672 -19.82 -11.77 2.14
N SER A 673 -21.15 -11.76 2.21
CA SER A 673 -22.00 -12.60 1.39
C SER A 673 -23.33 -11.93 1.04
N SER A 674 -23.79 -12.19 -0.18
CA SER A 674 -25.18 -11.91 -0.62
C SER A 674 -26.24 -12.74 0.09
N HIS A 675 -25.85 -13.90 0.65
CA HIS A 675 -26.71 -14.84 1.38
C HIS A 675 -26.28 -14.96 2.85
N ARG A 676 -27.17 -15.45 3.72
CA ARG A 676 -26.85 -15.69 5.13
C ARG A 676 -25.70 -16.70 5.24
N ILE A 677 -24.70 -16.36 6.04
CA ILE A 677 -23.51 -17.20 6.25
C ILE A 677 -23.28 -17.49 7.74
N GLU A 678 -22.68 -18.64 8.00
CA GLU A 678 -22.08 -18.99 9.28
C GLU A 678 -20.60 -19.30 9.08
N LEU A 679 -19.76 -18.80 10.00
CA LEU A 679 -18.32 -19.04 9.99
C LEU A 679 -17.91 -19.52 11.37
N THR A 680 -17.43 -20.76 11.45
CA THR A 680 -17.01 -21.39 12.71
C THR A 680 -15.59 -21.97 12.60
N PRO A 681 -14.74 -21.83 13.62
CA PRO A 681 -13.40 -22.41 13.58
C PRO A 681 -13.46 -23.94 13.61
N ILE A 682 -12.68 -24.59 12.75
CA ILE A 682 -12.52 -26.05 12.76
C ILE A 682 -11.36 -26.40 13.69
N PRO A 683 -11.58 -27.23 14.74
CA PRO A 683 -10.53 -27.62 15.67
C PRO A 683 -9.31 -28.25 14.99
N GLN A 684 -8.13 -28.07 15.59
CA GLN A 684 -6.90 -28.70 15.14
C GLN A 684 -7.01 -30.23 15.13
N GLU A 685 -6.21 -30.89 14.31
CA GLU A 685 -6.17 -32.35 14.30
C GLU A 685 -5.73 -32.88 15.67
N GLY A 686 -6.53 -33.77 16.25
CA GLY A 686 -6.31 -34.28 17.60
C GLY A 686 -6.59 -33.26 18.71
N ALA A 687 -7.34 -32.18 18.45
CA ALA A 687 -7.76 -31.25 19.49
C ALA A 687 -8.50 -31.98 20.63
N GLY A 688 -8.03 -31.81 21.87
CA GLY A 688 -8.57 -32.50 23.03
C GLY A 688 -8.15 -33.98 23.17
N MET A 689 -7.23 -34.47 22.32
CA MET A 689 -6.70 -35.82 22.36
C MET A 689 -5.23 -35.85 22.80
N PHE A 690 -4.78 -36.99 23.31
CA PHE A 690 -3.35 -37.28 23.52
C PHE A 690 -2.69 -37.54 22.17
N ASN A 691 -1.52 -36.94 21.93
CA ASN A 691 -0.70 -37.20 20.75
C ASN A 691 0.53 -38.03 21.13
N LYS A 692 0.70 -39.20 20.53
CA LYS A 692 1.92 -40.01 20.60
C LYS A 692 2.63 -39.95 19.24
N VAL A 693 3.84 -39.39 19.24
CA VAL A 693 4.71 -39.29 18.06
C VAL A 693 5.68 -40.47 18.05
N ILE A 694 5.82 -41.12 16.89
CA ILE A 694 6.75 -42.22 16.66
C ILE A 694 7.52 -41.94 15.37
N HIS A 695 8.84 -42.09 15.43
CA HIS A 695 9.70 -42.02 14.25
C HIS A 695 10.03 -43.44 13.80
N GLY A 696 9.83 -43.72 12.53
CA GLY A 696 10.05 -45.01 11.90
C GLY A 696 10.78 -44.87 10.57
N ALA A 697 11.12 -46.00 9.96
CA ALA A 697 11.70 -46.02 8.62
C ALA A 697 11.35 -47.32 7.90
N TRP A 698 11.19 -47.23 6.58
CA TRP A 698 11.27 -48.38 5.68
C TRP A 698 12.75 -48.58 5.34
N THR A 699 13.28 -49.74 5.70
CA THR A 699 14.66 -50.18 5.43
C THR A 699 14.66 -51.23 4.32
N VAL A 700 15.84 -51.65 3.87
CA VAL A 700 15.99 -52.77 2.92
C VAL A 700 15.15 -54.00 3.32
N GLU A 701 15.04 -54.28 4.62
CA GLU A 701 14.31 -55.45 5.14
C GLU A 701 12.80 -55.21 5.28
N THR A 702 12.38 -53.96 5.47
CA THR A 702 10.98 -53.61 5.81
C THR A 702 10.25 -52.84 4.73
N ALA A 703 10.91 -52.45 3.63
CA ALA A 703 10.29 -51.80 2.47
C ALA A 703 9.54 -52.80 1.58
N ALA A 704 8.51 -53.45 2.13
CA ALA A 704 7.88 -54.61 1.49
C ALA A 704 6.72 -54.26 0.52
N GLY A 705 6.39 -52.97 0.39
CA GLY A 705 5.40 -52.49 -0.56
C GLY A 705 3.95 -52.79 -0.17
N SER A 706 3.04 -52.63 -1.12
CA SER A 706 1.60 -52.83 -0.92
C SER A 706 1.18 -54.30 -0.87
N PRO A 707 -0.06 -54.62 -0.42
CA PRO A 707 -0.57 -55.99 -0.38
C PRO A 707 -0.47 -56.75 -1.71
N SER A 708 -0.45 -56.05 -2.83
CA SER A 708 -0.31 -56.63 -4.18
C SER A 708 1.01 -57.39 -4.41
N PHE A 709 2.04 -57.14 -3.60
CA PHE A 709 3.37 -57.76 -3.75
C PHE A 709 3.60 -58.97 -2.85
N ASN A 710 2.58 -59.45 -2.11
CA ASN A 710 2.63 -60.63 -1.25
C ASN A 710 3.72 -60.62 -0.15
N GLN A 711 4.32 -59.47 0.16
CA GLN A 711 5.33 -59.31 1.22
C GLN A 711 4.88 -58.36 2.33
N TYR A 712 3.59 -57.97 2.33
CA TYR A 712 3.06 -56.88 3.16
C TYR A 712 3.32 -57.03 4.66
N SER A 713 3.37 -58.26 5.19
CA SER A 713 3.65 -58.58 6.59
C SER A 713 5.05 -58.18 7.06
N SER A 714 5.96 -57.92 6.14
CA SER A 714 7.34 -57.49 6.40
C SER A 714 7.47 -55.96 6.54
N ASN A 715 6.41 -55.20 6.25
CA ASN A 715 6.39 -53.75 6.54
C ASN A 715 6.55 -53.47 8.05
N PRO A 716 7.02 -52.27 8.43
CA PRO A 716 7.07 -51.87 9.84
C PRO A 716 5.70 -52.01 10.51
N LYS A 717 5.69 -52.48 11.75
CA LYS A 717 4.48 -52.75 12.52
C LYS A 717 4.55 -52.07 13.88
N TYR A 718 3.46 -51.45 14.28
CA TYR A 718 3.35 -50.78 15.57
C TYR A 718 2.10 -51.29 16.30
N GLU A 719 2.31 -51.94 17.43
CA GLU A 719 1.26 -52.48 18.28
C GLU A 719 0.72 -51.37 19.20
N ILE A 720 -0.56 -51.04 19.06
CA ILE A 720 -1.28 -50.02 19.84
C ILE A 720 -2.23 -50.73 20.80
N LYS A 721 -1.99 -50.59 22.11
CA LYS A 721 -2.85 -51.17 23.16
C LYS A 721 -3.82 -50.12 23.70
N LEU A 722 -5.11 -50.40 23.57
CA LEU A 722 -6.20 -49.59 24.12
C LEU A 722 -6.80 -50.26 25.35
N GLU A 723 -6.68 -49.61 26.51
CA GLU A 723 -7.25 -50.11 27.78
C GLU A 723 -8.75 -49.75 27.92
N THR A 724 -9.21 -48.68 27.24
CA THR A 724 -10.60 -48.20 27.28
C THR A 724 -11.12 -47.87 25.88
N SER A 725 -12.46 -47.85 25.71
CA SER A 725 -13.05 -47.45 24.42
C SER A 725 -12.68 -46.00 24.11
N SER A 726 -12.04 -45.79 22.96
CA SER A 726 -11.39 -44.52 22.62
C SER A 726 -11.58 -44.16 21.16
N GLN A 727 -11.59 -42.87 20.85
CA GLN A 727 -11.48 -42.42 19.46
C GLN A 727 -10.00 -42.37 19.10
N LEU A 728 -9.64 -42.97 17.96
CA LEU A 728 -8.29 -43.03 17.44
C LEU A 728 -8.23 -42.36 16.06
N LYS A 729 -7.12 -41.69 15.77
CA LYS A 729 -6.79 -41.16 14.44
C LYS A 729 -5.27 -41.21 14.25
N ILE A 730 -4.80 -41.72 13.11
CA ILE A 730 -3.37 -41.90 12.86
C ILE A 730 -2.99 -41.17 11.59
N ARG A 731 -1.97 -40.30 11.67
CA ARG A 731 -1.35 -39.64 10.53
C ARG A 731 0.05 -40.18 10.29
N LEU A 732 0.34 -40.51 9.04
CA LEU A 732 1.66 -40.92 8.55
C LEU A 732 2.24 -39.81 7.65
N GLN A 733 3.43 -39.33 7.99
CA GLN A 733 4.14 -38.29 7.24
C GLN A 733 5.57 -38.75 6.90
N LEU A 734 6.03 -38.49 5.69
CA LEU A 734 7.42 -38.73 5.32
C LEU A 734 8.32 -37.65 5.94
N ASP A 735 9.49 -37.98 6.47
CA ASP A 735 10.37 -36.92 7.02
C ASP A 735 11.07 -36.13 5.91
N LYS A 736 11.30 -36.78 4.76
CA LYS A 736 11.85 -36.18 3.55
C LYS A 736 10.82 -36.27 2.42
N LEU A 737 10.52 -35.13 1.82
CA LEU A 737 9.63 -35.05 0.68
C LEU A 737 10.16 -35.87 -0.51
N SER A 738 9.30 -36.71 -1.06
CA SER A 738 9.56 -37.52 -2.25
C SER A 738 8.31 -37.51 -3.13
N SER A 739 8.40 -36.97 -4.34
CA SER A 739 7.28 -36.90 -5.29
C SER A 739 6.94 -38.24 -5.94
N THR A 740 7.65 -39.31 -5.60
CA THR A 740 7.44 -40.65 -6.16
C THR A 740 6.99 -41.67 -5.11
N THR A 741 6.95 -41.29 -3.84
CA THR A 741 6.64 -42.20 -2.73
C THR A 741 5.18 -42.06 -2.34
N SER A 742 4.33 -42.91 -2.90
CA SER A 742 2.94 -43.05 -2.45
C SER A 742 2.89 -43.93 -1.19
N ALA A 743 2.35 -43.39 -0.10
CA ALA A 743 2.28 -44.05 1.19
C ALA A 743 0.84 -44.37 1.60
N ASN A 744 0.70 -45.33 2.51
CA ASN A 744 -0.56 -45.71 3.12
C ASN A 744 -0.32 -46.15 4.58
N ILE A 745 -1.29 -45.89 5.46
CA ILE A 745 -1.35 -46.53 6.77
C ILE A 745 -2.62 -47.34 6.92
N THR A 746 -2.45 -48.59 7.34
CA THR A 746 -3.56 -49.50 7.59
C THR A 746 -3.53 -50.00 9.03
N LEU A 747 -4.70 -50.04 9.67
CA LEU A 747 -4.89 -50.48 11.04
C LEU A 747 -5.64 -51.81 11.06
N PHE A 748 -5.04 -52.81 11.68
CA PHE A 748 -5.64 -54.13 11.92
C PHE A 748 -5.97 -54.30 13.40
N ARG A 749 -6.94 -55.15 13.71
CA ARG A 749 -7.16 -55.65 15.07
C ARG A 749 -6.35 -56.93 15.22
N SER A 750 -5.57 -57.03 16.28
CA SER A 750 -4.79 -58.22 16.59
C SER A 750 -5.64 -59.20 17.42
N THR A 751 -5.56 -60.48 17.09
CA THR A 751 -6.15 -61.60 17.83
C THR A 751 -5.07 -62.63 18.11
N GLU A 752 -5.13 -63.35 19.23
CA GLU A 752 -4.07 -64.26 19.71
C GLU A 752 -3.58 -65.32 18.70
N GLN A 753 -4.33 -65.59 17.62
CA GLN A 753 -3.99 -66.57 16.58
C GLN A 753 -3.48 -65.96 15.27
N LEU A 754 -3.78 -64.69 14.97
CA LEU A 754 -3.48 -64.02 13.69
C LEU A 754 -3.21 -62.52 13.92
N PRO A 755 -1.96 -62.03 13.69
CA PRO A 755 -1.58 -60.63 13.97
C PRO A 755 -2.27 -59.58 13.07
N MET A 756 -2.67 -59.95 11.85
CA MET A 756 -3.40 -59.12 10.89
C MET A 756 -4.77 -59.74 10.57
N SER A 757 -5.59 -60.04 11.58
CA SER A 757 -6.80 -60.83 11.38
C SER A 757 -7.99 -60.04 10.83
N VAL A 758 -8.18 -58.79 11.26
CA VAL A 758 -9.33 -57.96 10.87
C VAL A 758 -8.88 -56.56 10.50
N LEU A 759 -9.12 -56.16 9.25
CA LEU A 759 -8.95 -54.78 8.78
C LEU A 759 -9.95 -53.86 9.50
N VAL A 760 -9.45 -52.82 10.16
CA VAL A 760 -10.27 -51.88 10.95
C VAL A 760 -10.42 -50.55 10.22
N ALA A 761 -9.32 -49.98 9.73
CA ALA A 761 -9.34 -48.80 8.87
C ALA A 761 -8.07 -48.73 8.02
N THR A 762 -8.15 -47.94 6.96
CA THR A 762 -7.02 -47.55 6.14
C THR A 762 -7.10 -46.04 5.89
N SER A 763 -5.98 -45.40 5.58
CA SER A 763 -5.97 -44.00 5.14
C SER A 763 -6.55 -43.79 3.74
N GLY A 764 -6.97 -44.85 3.06
CA GLY A 764 -7.55 -44.80 1.71
C GLY A 764 -6.60 -45.37 0.66
N PRO A 765 -6.66 -44.90 -0.60
CA PRO A 765 -5.66 -45.24 -1.62
C PRO A 765 -4.24 -44.84 -1.19
N TYR A 766 -3.24 -45.43 -1.84
CA TYR A 766 -1.87 -44.94 -1.70
C TYR A 766 -1.78 -43.53 -2.28
N SER A 767 -1.24 -42.59 -1.51
CA SER A 767 -1.19 -41.18 -1.85
C SER A 767 0.22 -40.62 -1.62
N ASP A 768 0.66 -39.76 -2.53
CA ASP A 768 1.91 -39.01 -2.47
C ASP A 768 1.71 -37.59 -1.90
N ALA A 769 0.58 -37.37 -1.20
CA ALA A 769 0.24 -36.10 -0.59
C ALA A 769 1.37 -35.56 0.30
N VAL A 770 1.79 -34.32 0.04
CA VAL A 770 2.87 -33.61 0.76
C VAL A 770 2.64 -33.63 2.27
N SER A 771 1.39 -33.42 2.73
CA SER A 771 1.04 -33.39 4.16
C SER A 771 0.91 -34.77 4.81
N GLY A 772 1.17 -35.84 4.06
CA GLY A 772 1.00 -37.22 4.49
C GLY A 772 -0.45 -37.69 4.47
N VAL A 773 -0.63 -38.97 4.78
CA VAL A 773 -1.92 -39.66 4.77
C VAL A 773 -2.47 -39.83 6.17
N VAL A 774 -3.80 -39.90 6.32
CA VAL A 774 -4.44 -39.99 7.62
C VAL A 774 -5.64 -40.93 7.62
N THR A 775 -5.84 -41.66 8.71
CA THR A 775 -7.04 -42.49 8.88
C THR A 775 -8.26 -41.63 9.20
N PRO A 776 -9.49 -42.09 8.89
CA PRO A 776 -10.70 -41.49 9.47
C PRO A 776 -10.66 -41.58 10.99
N GLN A 777 -11.37 -40.68 11.67
CA GLN A 777 -11.52 -40.75 13.12
C GLN A 777 -12.45 -41.92 13.47
N MET A 778 -11.95 -42.86 14.25
CA MET A 778 -12.62 -44.13 14.49
C MET A 778 -12.81 -44.41 15.97
N LYS A 779 -14.00 -44.89 16.36
CA LYS A 779 -14.28 -45.31 17.73
C LYS A 779 -13.92 -46.78 17.89
N LEU A 780 -12.95 -47.08 18.74
CA LEU A 780 -12.41 -48.41 18.97
C LEU A 780 -12.80 -48.95 20.33
N GLN A 781 -12.95 -50.27 20.42
CA GLN A 781 -13.13 -50.97 21.68
C GLN A 781 -11.77 -51.32 22.31
N PRO A 782 -11.70 -51.58 23.62
CA PRO A 782 -10.47 -52.04 24.26
C PRO A 782 -9.88 -53.27 23.54
N GLY A 783 -8.56 -53.31 23.42
CA GLY A 783 -7.84 -54.37 22.73
C GLY A 783 -6.54 -53.91 22.08
N THR A 784 -5.92 -54.85 21.38
CA THR A 784 -4.66 -54.63 20.65
C THR A 784 -4.92 -54.40 19.17
N TYR A 785 -4.32 -53.34 18.64
CA TYR A 785 -4.39 -52.97 17.23
C TYR A 785 -2.98 -52.90 16.63
N LEU A 786 -2.84 -53.19 15.35
CA LEU A 786 -1.57 -53.18 14.64
C LEU A 786 -1.63 -52.14 13.53
N ALA A 787 -0.84 -51.07 13.64
CA ALA A 787 -0.70 -50.05 12.61
C ALA A 787 0.49 -50.40 11.70
N VAL A 788 0.23 -50.48 10.39
CA VAL A 788 1.19 -50.88 9.36
C VAL A 788 1.34 -49.74 8.35
N PRO A 789 2.37 -48.89 8.47
CA PRO A 789 2.76 -47.96 7.42
C PRO A 789 3.44 -48.71 6.26
N SER A 790 3.07 -48.38 5.03
CA SER A 790 3.61 -49.03 3.82
C SER A 790 3.71 -48.07 2.65
N THR A 791 4.60 -48.36 1.71
CA THR A 791 4.70 -47.71 0.39
C THR A 791 3.97 -48.52 -0.67
N TYR A 792 3.60 -47.91 -1.79
CA TYR A 792 2.93 -48.65 -2.88
C TYR A 792 3.87 -49.71 -3.48
N ASN A 793 5.06 -49.27 -3.91
CA ASN A 793 6.11 -50.12 -4.46
C ASN A 793 7.04 -50.63 -3.35
N PRO A 794 7.50 -51.90 -3.42
CA PRO A 794 8.55 -52.42 -2.56
C PRO A 794 9.91 -51.78 -2.88
N GLY A 795 10.86 -51.88 -1.95
CA GLY A 795 12.24 -51.38 -2.10
C GLY A 795 12.40 -49.86 -1.95
N ILE A 796 11.34 -49.14 -1.56
CA ILE A 796 11.40 -47.71 -1.29
C ILE A 796 11.82 -47.48 0.17
N GLU A 797 13.09 -47.13 0.36
CA GLU A 797 13.64 -46.77 1.66
C GLU A 797 13.36 -45.30 2.01
N GLY A 798 13.09 -45.04 3.28
CA GLY A 798 12.82 -43.68 3.76
C GLY A 798 12.33 -43.64 5.19
N SER A 799 12.56 -42.52 5.88
CA SER A 799 12.06 -42.30 7.23
C SER A 799 10.70 -41.60 7.24
N PHE A 800 9.91 -41.89 8.25
CA PHE A 800 8.57 -41.37 8.43
C PHE A 800 8.25 -41.12 9.90
N THR A 801 7.26 -40.26 10.12
CA THR A 801 6.70 -39.93 11.42
C THR A 801 5.23 -40.35 11.48
N LEU A 802 4.87 -41.06 12.54
CA LEU A 802 3.50 -41.41 12.91
C LEU A 802 3.02 -40.52 14.05
N ASN A 803 1.92 -39.79 13.82
CA ASN A 803 1.19 -39.09 14.86
C ASN A 803 -0.08 -39.87 15.20
N ILE A 804 -0.15 -40.40 16.43
CA ILE A 804 -1.28 -41.18 16.90
C ILE A 804 -2.07 -40.33 17.91
N TYR A 805 -3.27 -39.94 17.52
CA TYR A 805 -4.19 -39.16 18.33
C TYR A 805 -5.23 -40.08 18.98
N SER A 806 -5.38 -40.00 20.29
CA SER A 806 -6.35 -40.80 21.05
C SER A 806 -7.01 -40.03 22.18
N THR A 807 -8.29 -40.30 22.44
CA THR A 807 -9.01 -39.73 23.61
C THR A 807 -8.54 -40.29 24.95
N SER A 808 -7.85 -41.44 24.94
CA SER A 808 -7.20 -42.02 26.13
C SER A 808 -5.69 -42.20 25.88
N ALA A 809 -4.91 -42.33 26.96
CA ALA A 809 -3.48 -42.62 26.84
C ALA A 809 -3.28 -44.00 26.20
N VAL A 810 -2.44 -44.06 25.16
CA VAL A 810 -2.15 -45.30 24.43
C VAL A 810 -0.70 -45.72 24.63
N LYS A 811 -0.48 -47.02 24.85
CA LYS A 811 0.85 -47.62 24.82
C LYS A 811 1.10 -48.13 23.40
N VAL A 812 2.23 -47.74 22.81
CA VAL A 812 2.62 -48.16 21.47
C VAL A 812 3.99 -48.81 21.54
N THR A 813 4.11 -50.04 21.02
CA THR A 813 5.34 -50.82 20.96
C THR A 813 5.68 -51.19 19.52
N PRO A 814 6.94 -51.09 19.08
CA PRO A 814 7.38 -51.68 17.81
C PRO A 814 7.10 -53.19 17.84
N GLY A 815 6.50 -53.72 16.77
CA GLY A 815 6.09 -55.12 16.67
C GLY A 815 6.71 -55.89 15.52
#